data_AF-A0A2N3HQH1-F1
#
_entry.id   AF-A0A2N3HQH1-F1
#
_cell.length_a   1.000
_cell.length_b   1.000
_cell.length_c   1.000
_cell.angle_alpha   90.00
_cell.angle_beta   90.00
_cell.angle_gamma   90.00
#
_symmetry.space_group_name_H-M   'P 1'
#
loop_
_entity.id
_entity.type
_entity.pdbx_description
1 polymer ?
#
loop_
_entity_poly.entity_id
_entity_poly.type
_entity_poly.pdbx_seq_one_letter_code
_entity_poly.pdbx_strand_id
1 'polypeptide(L)'
;SIFEINASSGAITVTDNSGIDYETTTSYTYTVTVSDGTNTSAAETITINITDINDVTPVVTASQSFSIAENIANSGAVGTVLATDGDAGTSFSSWTETGGTGASIFEINASSGAITVTDNSGIDYETTTSYTYTVTVSDGTNTSASETITINITDVNDVAPIVTASQTFTIDEDASNTTSVGTVLATDGDATATVFSSWTITAGNTNSVFAINSSTGEITVNDANELDYESITSYSLSITVSDGVNTSAGETVTVDVNAINDNTPVVTASQSFSIAENIANSGAVGTVLATDGDAGTSFSSWTETGGTGASIFEINASSGAITVTDNSGIDYETTTSYTYTVTVSDGTNTSTAETITINITDINDVTPVVTASQSFSIAENIANSGAVGTVLATDGDAGTSFSSWTETGGTGASIFEINASSGAITVTDNSGIDYETTTSYTYTVTVSDGINTSASETITINITDVNDVAPIVTASQTFTIDEDASNATSVGTVLVTDGDATASVFSSWTITAGNTNSVFAMNSSTGEITVNDANELDYESITSYSLSITVSDGVNTSAAETVTVDVNAINDNTPVVTASQSFSIAENIANSGAVGTVLATDGDAGTSFSSWAETGGTGASIFEINASSGAITVTDNSGIDYETTTSYTYTVTVSDGTNTSAAETITINITDINDVTPVVTASQSFDIAENIANSGAVGTVLATDGDAGTSFSSWTETGGTGASIFEINASSGAITVTDNSGIDYETTTSYTYTVTVSDGTNTSAAETITINITDVNDVAPIVTASQTFTIDEDASNTTSVGTVLATDGDATATVFSSWTITAGNTNSVFAINSSTGEIT
;
A
#
# COMPACT_ATOMS: atom_id res chain seq x y z
N SER A 1 -121.21 -41.25 143.18
CA SER A 1 -121.84 -41.24 141.85
C SER A 1 -121.73 -39.83 141.29
N ILE A 2 -121.69 -39.64 139.96
CA ILE A 2 -121.60 -38.30 139.33
C ILE A 2 -122.89 -37.49 139.57
N PHE A 3 -124.02 -38.20 139.59
CA PHE A 3 -125.32 -37.65 139.93
C PHE A 3 -125.90 -38.35 141.16
N GLU A 4 -126.69 -37.63 141.96
CA GLU A 4 -127.47 -38.15 143.08
C GLU A 4 -128.93 -37.73 142.91
N ILE A 5 -129.88 -38.62 143.23
CA ILE A 5 -131.31 -38.33 143.19
C ILE A 5 -131.88 -38.18 144.60
N ASN A 6 -132.53 -37.04 144.86
CA ASN A 6 -133.15 -36.78 146.14
C ASN A 6 -134.39 -37.66 146.34
N ALA A 7 -134.40 -38.48 147.40
CA ALA A 7 -135.41 -39.51 147.62
C ALA A 7 -136.85 -38.99 147.88
N SER A 8 -137.03 -37.74 148.32
CA SER A 8 -138.36 -37.16 148.60
C SER A 8 -138.88 -36.24 147.49
N SER A 9 -138.02 -35.65 146.66
CA SER A 9 -138.43 -34.76 145.56
C SER A 9 -138.20 -35.30 144.14
N GLY A 10 -137.37 -36.33 143.98
CA GLY A 10 -136.95 -36.83 142.67
C GLY A 10 -135.98 -35.92 141.92
N ALA A 11 -135.48 -34.83 142.53
CA ALA A 11 -134.52 -33.93 141.88
C ALA A 11 -133.14 -34.61 141.73
N ILE A 12 -132.56 -34.55 140.52
CA ILE A 12 -131.20 -35.03 140.23
C ILE A 12 -130.23 -33.84 140.34
N THR A 13 -129.17 -33.99 141.14
CA THR A 13 -128.10 -33.00 141.27
C THR A 13 -126.76 -33.60 140.90
N VAL A 14 -125.89 -32.82 140.26
CA VAL A 14 -124.49 -33.19 140.02
C VAL A 14 -123.76 -33.14 141.37
N THR A 15 -123.17 -34.26 141.76
CA THR A 15 -122.38 -34.41 142.99
C THR A 15 -120.87 -34.43 142.72
N ASP A 16 -120.46 -34.68 141.48
CA ASP A 16 -119.08 -34.59 141.01
C ASP A 16 -119.08 -34.18 139.54
N ASN A 17 -118.54 -33.00 139.20
CA ASN A 17 -118.48 -32.52 137.81
C ASN A 17 -117.19 -32.91 137.08
N SER A 18 -116.20 -33.48 137.77
CA SER A 18 -114.88 -33.77 137.18
C SER A 18 -114.93 -34.86 136.12
N GLY A 19 -116.01 -35.65 136.09
CA GLY A 19 -116.26 -36.65 135.06
C GLY A 19 -117.06 -36.14 133.86
N ILE A 20 -117.60 -34.91 133.87
CA ILE A 20 -118.47 -34.38 132.81
C ILE A 20 -117.62 -33.61 131.80
N ASP A 21 -117.28 -34.26 130.70
CA ASP A 21 -116.50 -33.75 129.56
C ASP A 21 -117.10 -34.39 128.30
N TYR A 22 -117.41 -33.58 127.28
CA TYR A 22 -118.13 -34.05 126.10
C TYR A 22 -117.23 -34.89 125.17
N GLU A 23 -115.98 -34.50 125.09
CA GLU A 23 -114.90 -35.09 124.28
C GLU A 23 -114.63 -36.53 124.73
N THR A 24 -114.98 -36.85 125.98
CA THR A 24 -114.85 -38.18 126.59
C THR A 24 -116.18 -38.92 126.76
N THR A 25 -117.24 -38.31 127.30
CA THR A 25 -118.53 -38.99 127.62
C THR A 25 -119.74 -38.09 127.37
N THR A 26 -120.55 -38.42 126.36
CA THR A 26 -121.66 -37.57 125.90
C THR A 26 -123.00 -37.74 126.64
N SER A 27 -123.20 -38.79 127.44
CA SER A 27 -124.40 -38.96 128.27
C SER A 27 -124.25 -39.98 129.40
N TYR A 28 -125.10 -39.88 130.44
CA TYR A 28 -125.18 -40.79 131.59
C TYR A 28 -126.60 -41.32 131.79
N THR A 29 -126.77 -42.59 132.20
CA THR A 29 -128.10 -43.22 132.41
C THR A 29 -128.27 -43.81 133.82
N TYR A 30 -129.44 -43.61 134.42
CA TYR A 30 -129.81 -44.07 135.77
C TYR A 30 -131.18 -44.74 135.81
N THR A 31 -131.37 -45.78 136.63
CA THR A 31 -132.69 -46.42 136.85
C THR A 31 -133.28 -46.02 138.19
N VAL A 32 -134.57 -45.67 138.25
CA VAL A 32 -135.20 -45.13 139.45
C VAL A 32 -136.60 -45.73 139.69
N THR A 33 -136.98 -45.91 140.97
CA THR A 33 -138.33 -46.32 141.41
C THR A 33 -138.86 -45.35 142.47
N VAL A 34 -140.18 -45.27 142.66
CA VAL A 34 -140.82 -44.44 143.71
C VAL A 34 -141.84 -45.25 144.50
N SER A 35 -141.96 -45.02 145.81
CA SER A 35 -142.89 -45.75 146.71
C SER A 35 -143.74 -44.81 147.57
N ASP A 36 -145.01 -45.17 147.81
CA ASP A 36 -145.94 -44.43 148.69
C ASP A 36 -145.95 -44.94 150.15
N GLY A 37 -145.05 -45.87 150.50
CA GLY A 37 -144.98 -46.52 151.81
C GLY A 37 -145.84 -47.78 151.93
N THR A 38 -146.68 -48.10 150.94
CA THR A 38 -147.41 -49.38 150.84
C THR A 38 -147.25 -50.10 149.50
N ASN A 39 -146.94 -49.36 148.41
CA ASN A 39 -146.64 -49.88 147.08
C ASN A 39 -145.39 -49.18 146.48
N THR A 40 -144.65 -49.85 145.59
CA THR A 40 -143.50 -49.30 144.85
C THR A 40 -143.74 -49.41 143.34
N SER A 41 -143.38 -48.38 142.58
CA SER A 41 -143.46 -48.37 141.11
C SER A 41 -142.48 -49.36 140.48
N ALA A 42 -142.70 -49.70 139.21
CA ALA A 42 -141.66 -50.30 138.39
C ALA A 42 -140.49 -49.30 138.19
N ALA A 43 -139.30 -49.83 137.93
CA ALA A 43 -138.11 -49.03 137.68
C ALA A 43 -138.14 -48.46 136.26
N GLU A 44 -137.87 -47.16 136.11
CA GLU A 44 -137.73 -46.49 134.83
C GLU A 44 -136.37 -45.81 134.70
N THR A 45 -135.84 -45.72 133.47
CA THR A 45 -134.52 -45.16 133.19
C THR A 45 -134.60 -43.68 132.84
N ILE A 46 -133.69 -42.88 133.39
CA ILE A 46 -133.47 -41.47 133.08
C ILE A 46 -132.09 -41.33 132.44
N THR A 47 -132.00 -40.60 131.34
CA THR A 47 -130.74 -40.25 130.66
C THR A 47 -130.46 -38.77 130.81
N ILE A 48 -129.19 -38.42 131.05
CA ILE A 48 -128.67 -37.05 131.12
C ILE A 48 -127.66 -36.90 129.99
N ASN A 49 -127.97 -36.07 129.00
CA ASN A 49 -127.05 -35.77 127.89
C ASN A 49 -126.16 -34.58 128.25
N ILE A 50 -124.89 -34.63 127.87
CA ILE A 50 -123.92 -33.55 128.00
C ILE A 50 -123.86 -32.79 126.67
N THR A 51 -123.80 -31.46 126.73
CA THR A 51 -123.63 -30.58 125.56
C THR A 51 -122.18 -30.10 125.50
N ASP A 52 -121.58 -30.22 124.32
CA ASP A 52 -120.23 -29.73 123.98
C ASP A 52 -120.10 -28.21 124.17
N ILE A 53 -118.94 -27.76 124.63
CA ILE A 53 -118.51 -26.36 124.66
C ILE A 53 -117.13 -26.27 124.01
N ASN A 54 -116.88 -25.26 123.18
CA ASN A 54 -115.58 -25.10 122.53
C ASN A 54 -114.48 -24.81 123.58
N ASP A 55 -113.68 -25.83 123.88
CA ASP A 55 -112.60 -25.77 124.86
C ASP A 55 -111.30 -26.47 124.39
N VAL A 56 -111.27 -27.07 123.20
CA VAL A 56 -110.05 -27.60 122.56
C VAL A 56 -109.42 -26.58 121.61
N THR A 57 -108.10 -26.40 121.69
CA THR A 57 -107.36 -25.48 120.80
C THR A 57 -107.10 -26.10 119.42
N PRO A 58 -107.31 -25.38 118.30
CA PRO A 58 -107.03 -25.90 116.96
C PRO A 58 -105.52 -26.06 116.70
N VAL A 59 -105.15 -26.96 115.79
CA VAL A 59 -103.76 -27.30 115.45
C VAL A 59 -103.54 -27.22 113.94
N VAL A 60 -102.58 -26.40 113.49
CA VAL A 60 -102.10 -26.42 112.09
C VAL A 60 -101.29 -27.70 111.86
N THR A 61 -101.54 -28.38 110.73
CA THR A 61 -100.83 -29.63 110.41
C THR A 61 -99.35 -29.33 110.15
N ALA A 62 -98.45 -29.96 110.90
CA ALA A 62 -97.01 -29.73 110.79
C ALA A 62 -96.43 -30.19 109.44
N SER A 63 -95.31 -29.59 109.04
CA SER A 63 -94.50 -29.98 107.87
C SER A 63 -95.21 -29.88 106.51
N GLN A 64 -96.08 -28.90 106.32
CA GLN A 64 -96.69 -28.65 105.02
C GLN A 64 -95.71 -27.96 104.06
N SER A 65 -95.74 -28.38 102.79
CA SER A 65 -94.97 -27.72 101.75
C SER A 65 -95.75 -27.61 100.44
N PHE A 66 -95.43 -26.57 99.68
CA PHE A 66 -95.95 -26.31 98.34
C PHE A 66 -94.78 -26.09 97.37
N SER A 67 -95.05 -26.24 96.08
CA SER A 67 -94.09 -25.94 95.03
C SER A 67 -94.75 -25.13 93.94
N ILE A 68 -94.09 -24.06 93.50
CA ILE A 68 -94.51 -23.20 92.40
C ILE A 68 -93.33 -22.99 91.46
N ALA A 69 -93.61 -22.82 90.17
CA ALA A 69 -92.57 -22.39 89.24
C ALA A 69 -92.12 -20.97 89.57
N GLU A 70 -90.86 -20.66 89.31
CA GLU A 70 -90.46 -19.28 89.18
C GLU A 70 -91.22 -18.59 88.04
N ASN A 71 -91.20 -17.27 88.01
CA ASN A 71 -92.00 -16.47 87.08
C ASN A 71 -93.52 -16.66 87.17
N ILE A 72 -94.02 -17.36 88.21
CA ILE A 72 -95.45 -17.40 88.50
C ILE A 72 -95.98 -15.97 88.64
N ALA A 73 -97.13 -15.69 88.03
CA ALA A 73 -97.71 -14.35 88.08
C ALA A 73 -98.22 -14.00 89.49
N ASN A 74 -98.30 -12.70 89.79
CA ASN A 74 -99.02 -12.21 90.97
C ASN A 74 -100.46 -12.76 91.03
N SER A 75 -100.94 -13.02 92.24
CA SER A 75 -102.18 -13.76 92.53
C SER A 75 -102.16 -15.23 92.11
N GLY A 76 -101.01 -15.78 91.71
CA GLY A 76 -100.82 -17.21 91.47
C GLY A 76 -101.10 -18.03 92.74
N ALA A 77 -101.80 -19.15 92.59
CA ALA A 77 -102.14 -20.02 93.71
C ALA A 77 -100.90 -20.84 94.13
N VAL A 78 -100.60 -20.83 95.43
CA VAL A 78 -99.50 -21.62 96.02
C VAL A 78 -100.02 -22.91 96.62
N GLY A 79 -101.03 -22.82 97.48
CA GLY A 79 -101.57 -23.95 98.22
C GLY A 79 -102.64 -23.54 99.23
N THR A 80 -103.13 -24.47 100.04
CA THR A 80 -104.08 -24.17 101.14
C THR A 80 -103.66 -24.92 102.38
N VAL A 81 -103.53 -24.19 103.49
CA VAL A 81 -103.03 -24.72 104.76
C VAL A 81 -104.10 -25.57 105.44
N LEU A 82 -103.71 -26.74 105.93
CA LEU A 82 -104.57 -27.67 106.65
C LEU A 82 -104.41 -27.55 108.17
N ALA A 83 -105.52 -27.59 108.89
CA ALA A 83 -105.60 -27.63 110.36
C ALA A 83 -106.71 -28.57 110.84
N THR A 84 -106.64 -28.97 112.11
CA THR A 84 -107.62 -29.84 112.79
C THR A 84 -108.06 -29.24 114.12
N ASP A 85 -109.31 -29.49 114.49
CA ASP A 85 -109.92 -29.09 115.78
C ASP A 85 -110.59 -30.32 116.42
N GLY A 86 -110.53 -30.41 117.76
CA GLY A 86 -111.07 -31.54 118.52
C GLY A 86 -112.54 -31.38 118.92
N ASP A 87 -113.05 -30.14 118.95
CA ASP A 87 -114.43 -29.84 119.31
C ASP A 87 -115.40 -30.29 118.21
N ALA A 88 -116.59 -30.79 118.57
CA ALA A 88 -117.54 -31.27 117.58
C ALA A 88 -118.26 -30.10 116.89
N GLY A 89 -117.98 -29.91 115.59
CA GLY A 89 -118.69 -28.95 114.75
C GLY A 89 -118.12 -27.54 114.76
N THR A 90 -116.88 -27.36 115.21
CA THR A 90 -116.11 -26.11 115.06
C THR A 90 -115.67 -25.84 113.63
N SER A 91 -115.54 -24.56 113.30
CA SER A 91 -115.03 -24.07 112.02
C SER A 91 -113.96 -23.02 112.28
N PHE A 92 -112.85 -23.04 111.52
CA PHE A 92 -111.79 -22.05 111.66
C PHE A 92 -112.29 -20.65 111.29
N SER A 93 -112.15 -19.71 112.22
CA SER A 93 -112.62 -18.33 112.11
C SER A 93 -111.61 -17.41 111.42
N SER A 94 -110.30 -17.64 111.58
CA SER A 94 -109.27 -16.81 110.94
C SER A 94 -107.92 -17.52 110.83
N TRP A 95 -107.31 -17.45 109.64
CA TRP A 95 -105.91 -17.76 109.36
C TRP A 95 -105.08 -16.48 109.37
N THR A 96 -103.92 -16.52 110.01
CA THR A 96 -103.06 -15.32 110.13
C THR A 96 -101.61 -15.68 109.86
N GLU A 97 -100.94 -14.92 109.00
CA GLU A 97 -99.49 -14.94 108.82
C GLU A 97 -98.78 -14.39 110.06
N THR A 98 -97.69 -15.03 110.45
CA THR A 98 -96.94 -14.67 111.66
C THR A 98 -95.43 -14.52 111.42
N GLY A 99 -94.97 -14.66 110.17
CA GLY A 99 -93.56 -14.51 109.78
C GLY A 99 -93.10 -15.46 108.67
N GLY A 100 -91.78 -15.61 108.58
CA GLY A 100 -91.09 -16.40 107.56
C GLY A 100 -90.48 -15.53 106.45
N THR A 101 -89.56 -16.09 105.68
CA THR A 101 -88.88 -15.36 104.59
C THR A 101 -89.82 -14.99 103.44
N GLY A 102 -90.96 -15.69 103.31
CA GLY A 102 -91.98 -15.44 102.31
C GLY A 102 -93.06 -14.43 102.73
N ALA A 103 -92.98 -13.83 103.92
CA ALA A 103 -94.04 -12.96 104.47
C ALA A 103 -94.45 -11.79 103.54
N SER A 104 -93.49 -11.21 102.81
CA SER A 104 -93.77 -10.13 101.84
C SER A 104 -94.11 -10.63 100.42
N ILE A 105 -93.93 -11.92 100.17
CA ILE A 105 -94.06 -12.54 98.84
C ILE A 105 -95.39 -13.27 98.72
N PHE A 106 -95.92 -13.79 99.83
CA PHE A 106 -97.16 -14.54 99.88
C PHE A 106 -98.16 -13.93 100.85
N GLU A 107 -99.44 -14.11 100.54
CA GLU A 107 -100.56 -13.73 101.41
C GLU A 107 -101.41 -14.97 101.68
N ILE A 108 -101.85 -15.15 102.93
CA ILE A 108 -102.83 -16.16 103.31
C ILE A 108 -104.22 -15.54 103.44
N ASN A 109 -105.19 -16.15 102.76
CA ASN A 109 -106.58 -15.76 102.89
C ASN A 109 -107.10 -16.12 104.29
N ALA A 110 -107.50 -15.11 105.06
CA ALA A 110 -107.93 -15.28 106.45
C ALA A 110 -109.11 -16.25 106.63
N SER A 111 -109.99 -16.42 105.64
CA SER A 111 -111.17 -17.29 105.76
C SER A 111 -110.94 -18.72 105.29
N SER A 112 -109.98 -18.96 104.40
CA SER A 112 -109.81 -20.27 103.74
C SER A 112 -108.46 -20.93 104.00
N GLY A 113 -107.46 -20.20 104.46
CA GLY A 113 -106.09 -20.70 104.59
C GLY A 113 -105.37 -20.84 103.24
N ALA A 114 -105.93 -20.32 102.14
CA ALA A 114 -105.29 -20.37 100.82
C ALA A 114 -104.15 -19.36 100.74
N ILE A 115 -102.97 -19.80 100.29
CA ILE A 115 -101.80 -18.96 100.06
C ILE A 115 -101.74 -18.58 98.58
N THR A 116 -101.56 -17.28 98.31
CA THR A 116 -101.36 -16.74 96.95
C THR A 116 -100.10 -15.89 96.89
N VAL A 117 -99.49 -15.80 95.71
CA VAL A 117 -98.38 -14.88 95.44
C VAL A 117 -98.89 -13.45 95.44
N THR A 118 -98.24 -12.58 96.20
CA THR A 118 -98.52 -11.13 96.24
C THR A 118 -97.49 -10.34 95.44
N ASP A 119 -96.22 -10.76 95.52
CA ASP A 119 -95.11 -10.15 94.79
C ASP A 119 -94.22 -11.24 94.16
N ASN A 120 -94.31 -11.38 92.84
CA ASN A 120 -93.54 -12.34 92.08
C ASN A 120 -92.11 -11.88 91.74
N SER A 121 -91.75 -10.63 92.02
CA SER A 121 -90.40 -10.12 91.69
C SER A 121 -89.29 -10.78 92.52
N GLY A 122 -89.65 -11.40 93.65
CA GLY A 122 -88.74 -12.23 94.44
C GLY A 122 -88.80 -13.72 94.08
N ILE A 123 -89.65 -14.17 93.17
CA ILE A 123 -89.79 -15.59 92.83
C ILE A 123 -88.95 -15.89 91.58
N ASP A 124 -87.65 -15.93 91.81
CA ASP A 124 -86.56 -16.20 90.87
C ASP A 124 -85.72 -17.34 91.48
N TYR A 125 -85.55 -18.43 90.75
CA TYR A 125 -84.91 -19.66 91.23
C TYR A 125 -83.40 -19.48 91.36
N GLU A 126 -82.76 -18.78 90.42
CA GLU A 126 -81.32 -18.52 90.37
C GLU A 126 -80.85 -17.76 91.61
N THR A 127 -81.74 -16.98 92.22
CA THR A 127 -81.49 -16.24 93.46
C THR A 127 -82.01 -16.94 94.71
N THR A 128 -83.26 -17.45 94.70
CA THR A 128 -83.91 -18.01 95.90
C THR A 128 -84.78 -19.22 95.59
N THR A 129 -84.31 -20.40 95.99
CA THR A 129 -84.97 -21.69 95.67
C THR A 129 -86.09 -22.09 96.61
N SER A 130 -86.24 -21.46 97.78
CA SER A 130 -87.34 -21.75 98.70
C SER A 130 -87.61 -20.63 99.71
N TYR A 131 -88.86 -20.57 100.15
CA TYR A 131 -89.36 -19.64 101.14
C TYR A 131 -89.99 -20.36 102.33
N THR A 132 -89.91 -19.74 103.50
CA THR A 132 -90.64 -20.16 104.71
C THR A 132 -91.80 -19.21 104.96
N TYR A 133 -92.96 -19.73 105.32
CA TYR A 133 -94.18 -18.96 105.57
C TYR A 133 -94.88 -19.50 106.82
N THR A 134 -94.87 -18.73 107.91
CA THR A 134 -95.41 -19.19 109.21
C THR A 134 -96.83 -18.69 109.43
N VAL A 135 -97.72 -19.56 109.87
CA VAL A 135 -99.14 -19.24 110.02
C VAL A 135 -99.74 -19.79 111.32
N THR A 136 -100.85 -19.18 111.75
CA THR A 136 -101.70 -19.64 112.85
C THR A 136 -103.14 -19.72 112.40
N VAL A 137 -103.95 -20.52 113.09
CA VAL A 137 -105.40 -20.62 112.86
C VAL A 137 -106.15 -20.46 114.19
N SER A 138 -107.29 -19.78 114.15
CA SER A 138 -108.21 -19.65 115.30
C SER A 138 -109.57 -20.26 114.96
N ASP A 139 -110.22 -20.87 115.94
CA ASP A 139 -111.60 -21.41 115.87
C ASP A 139 -112.66 -20.39 116.35
N GLY A 140 -112.22 -19.21 116.81
CA GLY A 140 -113.06 -18.13 117.35
C GLY A 140 -112.95 -17.96 118.87
N THR A 141 -112.41 -18.96 119.58
CA THR A 141 -112.19 -18.94 121.04
C THR A 141 -110.71 -19.13 121.38
N ASN A 142 -110.06 -20.08 120.71
CA ASN A 142 -108.68 -20.49 120.87
C ASN A 142 -107.86 -20.19 119.59
N THR A 143 -106.54 -20.07 119.73
CA THR A 143 -105.61 -19.86 118.59
C THR A 143 -104.48 -20.87 118.67
N SER A 144 -104.16 -21.51 117.54
CA SER A 144 -103.10 -22.50 117.42
C SER A 144 -101.71 -21.91 117.72
N ALA A 145 -100.74 -22.78 118.01
CA ALA A 145 -99.34 -22.42 117.87
C ALA A 145 -99.01 -22.07 116.40
N SER A 146 -97.96 -21.27 116.17
CA SER A 146 -97.47 -20.98 114.82
C SER A 146 -96.78 -22.20 114.23
N GLU A 147 -97.06 -22.49 112.97
CA GLU A 147 -96.45 -23.59 112.21
C GLU A 147 -95.81 -23.05 110.93
N THR A 148 -94.69 -23.65 110.49
CA THR A 148 -93.94 -23.19 109.32
C THR A 148 -94.29 -24.01 108.08
N ILE A 149 -94.59 -23.32 106.98
CA ILE A 149 -94.84 -23.91 105.67
C ILE A 149 -93.65 -23.59 104.76
N THR A 150 -93.16 -24.59 104.04
CA THR A 150 -92.09 -24.39 103.05
C THR A 150 -92.68 -24.26 101.65
N ILE A 151 -92.36 -23.19 100.94
CA ILE A 151 -92.76 -22.97 99.54
C ILE A 151 -91.50 -23.08 98.69
N ASN A 152 -91.38 -24.17 97.93
CA ASN A 152 -90.24 -24.40 97.04
C ASN A 152 -90.48 -23.75 95.68
N ILE A 153 -89.43 -23.17 95.11
CA ILE A 153 -89.46 -22.64 93.75
C ILE A 153 -88.87 -23.71 92.83
N THR A 154 -89.50 -23.94 91.68
CA THR A 154 -88.97 -24.82 90.63
C THR A 154 -88.47 -24.00 89.45
N ASP A 155 -87.25 -24.30 89.04
CA ASP A 155 -86.50 -23.75 87.91
C ASP A 155 -87.29 -23.82 86.59
N VAL A 156 -87.19 -22.77 85.77
CA VAL A 156 -87.70 -22.65 84.40
C VAL A 156 -86.54 -22.20 83.52
N ASN A 157 -86.34 -22.84 82.36
CA ASN A 157 -85.31 -22.40 81.41
C ASN A 157 -85.67 -21.03 80.79
N ASP A 158 -85.21 -19.96 81.43
CA ASP A 158 -85.41 -18.57 81.03
C ASP A 158 -84.11 -17.75 81.01
N VAL A 159 -82.98 -18.33 81.40
CA VAL A 159 -81.65 -17.74 81.25
C VAL A 159 -81.02 -18.22 79.94
N ALA A 160 -80.51 -17.29 79.13
CA ALA A 160 -79.77 -17.65 77.92
C ALA A 160 -78.35 -18.15 78.26
N PRO A 161 -77.83 -19.17 77.57
CA PRO A 161 -76.47 -19.66 77.77
C PRO A 161 -75.46 -18.61 77.33
N ILE A 162 -74.25 -18.71 77.88
CA ILE A 162 -73.16 -17.77 77.63
C ILE A 162 -71.95 -18.57 77.16
N VAL A 163 -71.47 -18.29 75.95
CA VAL A 163 -70.16 -18.77 75.48
C VAL A 163 -69.08 -18.08 76.32
N THR A 164 -68.14 -18.85 76.87
CA THR A 164 -67.06 -18.30 77.69
C THR A 164 -66.20 -17.36 76.85
N ALA A 165 -66.03 -16.11 77.30
CA ALA A 165 -65.27 -15.10 76.57
C ALA A 165 -63.78 -15.43 76.44
N SER A 166 -63.15 -14.88 75.40
CA SER A 166 -61.69 -14.92 75.18
C SER A 166 -61.10 -16.33 75.05
N GLN A 167 -61.79 -17.23 74.36
CA GLN A 167 -61.24 -18.54 74.02
C GLN A 167 -60.33 -18.44 72.80
N THR A 168 -59.13 -19.00 72.91
CA THR A 168 -58.14 -19.07 71.83
C THR A 168 -57.71 -20.51 71.62
N PHE A 169 -57.70 -20.94 70.36
CA PHE A 169 -57.13 -22.20 69.91
C PHE A 169 -56.00 -21.94 68.93
N THR A 170 -55.16 -22.94 68.71
CA THR A 170 -54.05 -22.88 67.75
C THR A 170 -54.12 -24.09 66.83
N ILE A 171 -53.80 -23.90 65.56
CA ILE A 171 -53.73 -24.98 64.57
C ILE A 171 -52.55 -24.73 63.62
N ASP A 172 -51.83 -25.77 63.24
CA ASP A 172 -50.78 -25.66 62.22
C ASP A 172 -51.43 -25.54 60.84
N GLU A 173 -50.86 -24.73 59.94
CA GLU A 173 -51.48 -24.48 58.64
C GLU A 173 -51.59 -25.72 57.75
N ASP A 174 -50.65 -26.66 57.88
CA ASP A 174 -50.65 -27.93 57.15
C ASP A 174 -51.62 -28.97 57.72
N ALA A 175 -52.43 -28.59 58.73
CA ALA A 175 -53.38 -29.47 59.36
C ALA A 175 -54.44 -29.97 58.37
N SER A 176 -54.49 -31.29 58.21
CA SER A 176 -55.44 -31.94 57.29
C SER A 176 -56.91 -31.70 57.65
N ASN A 177 -57.81 -31.85 56.68
CA ASN A 177 -59.26 -31.83 56.91
C ASN A 177 -59.64 -32.76 58.06
N THR A 178 -60.63 -32.34 58.86
CA THR A 178 -61.16 -32.99 60.06
C THR A 178 -60.26 -32.94 61.30
N THR A 179 -59.07 -32.32 61.23
CA THR A 179 -58.24 -32.08 62.41
C THR A 179 -58.99 -31.24 63.43
N SER A 180 -58.99 -31.68 64.70
CA SER A 180 -59.64 -30.98 65.81
C SER A 180 -58.83 -29.75 66.21
N VAL A 181 -59.48 -28.59 66.22
CA VAL A 181 -58.89 -27.30 66.59
C VAL A 181 -59.10 -27.05 68.08
N GLY A 182 -60.29 -27.37 68.59
CA GLY A 182 -60.66 -27.16 69.98
C GLY A 182 -62.16 -27.31 70.20
N THR A 183 -62.60 -27.38 71.45
CA THR A 183 -64.03 -27.44 71.80
C THR A 183 -64.42 -26.20 72.57
N VAL A 184 -65.41 -25.47 72.07
CA VAL A 184 -65.89 -24.22 72.66
C VAL A 184 -66.62 -24.50 73.96
N LEU A 185 -66.30 -23.73 75.00
CA LEU A 185 -66.92 -23.82 76.32
C LEU A 185 -68.03 -22.77 76.47
N ALA A 186 -69.12 -23.16 77.10
CA ALA A 186 -70.23 -22.29 77.49
C ALA A 186 -70.77 -22.69 78.86
N THR A 187 -71.50 -21.78 79.49
CA THR A 187 -72.20 -21.98 80.77
C THR A 187 -73.66 -21.59 80.63
N ASP A 188 -74.54 -22.30 81.33
CA ASP A 188 -75.95 -21.95 81.46
C ASP A 188 -76.26 -21.64 82.94
N GLY A 189 -77.10 -20.63 83.17
CA GLY A 189 -77.51 -20.20 84.51
C GLY A 189 -78.62 -21.06 85.10
N ASP A 190 -79.47 -21.65 84.25
CA ASP A 190 -80.59 -22.48 84.71
C ASP A 190 -80.08 -23.79 85.32
N ALA A 191 -80.69 -24.25 86.42
CA ALA A 191 -80.28 -25.51 87.04
C ALA A 191 -80.70 -26.75 86.20
N THR A 192 -81.73 -26.62 85.37
CA THR A 192 -82.28 -27.72 84.57
C THR A 192 -81.86 -27.72 83.10
N ALA A 193 -81.27 -26.63 82.57
CA ALA A 193 -80.91 -26.47 81.15
C ALA A 193 -79.44 -26.79 80.80
N THR A 194 -78.75 -27.64 81.56
CA THR A 194 -77.31 -27.96 81.33
C THR A 194 -76.96 -28.66 80.00
N VAL A 195 -77.92 -28.90 79.09
CA VAL A 195 -77.69 -29.56 77.80
C VAL A 195 -77.81 -28.56 76.65
N PHE A 196 -76.68 -28.16 76.08
CA PHE A 196 -76.65 -27.36 74.87
C PHE A 196 -77.17 -28.17 73.66
N SER A 197 -78.14 -27.61 72.95
CA SER A 197 -78.84 -28.20 71.81
C SER A 197 -78.14 -27.97 70.47
N SER A 198 -77.54 -26.80 70.26
CA SER A 198 -76.87 -26.48 68.99
C SER A 198 -75.76 -25.42 69.14
N TRP A 199 -74.61 -25.69 68.53
CA TRP A 199 -73.48 -24.77 68.35
C TRP A 199 -73.38 -24.32 66.90
N THR A 200 -73.07 -23.05 66.65
CA THR A 200 -72.98 -22.51 65.29
C THR A 200 -71.93 -21.41 65.18
N ILE A 201 -71.09 -21.47 64.14
CA ILE A 201 -70.24 -20.35 63.72
C ILE A 201 -71.08 -19.43 62.85
N THR A 202 -71.29 -18.19 63.30
CA THR A 202 -72.17 -17.21 62.65
C THR A 202 -71.43 -16.19 61.79
N ALA A 203 -70.15 -15.95 62.06
CA ALA A 203 -69.31 -15.03 61.28
C ALA A 203 -67.81 -15.31 61.49
N GLY A 204 -66.94 -14.64 60.72
CA GLY A 204 -65.49 -14.67 60.89
C GLY A 204 -64.76 -15.89 60.30
N ASN A 205 -65.51 -16.82 59.72
CA ASN A 205 -65.00 -18.04 59.08
C ASN A 205 -64.80 -17.83 57.57
N THR A 206 -63.79 -17.04 57.21
CA THR A 206 -63.44 -16.80 55.80
C THR A 206 -63.23 -18.13 55.08
N ASN A 207 -63.74 -18.24 53.84
CA ASN A 207 -63.69 -19.44 53.00
C ASN A 207 -64.23 -20.74 53.62
N SER A 208 -64.94 -20.66 54.75
CA SER A 208 -65.43 -21.82 55.50
C SER A 208 -64.33 -22.80 55.90
N VAL A 209 -63.16 -22.26 56.27
CA VAL A 209 -61.96 -23.03 56.68
C VAL A 209 -62.27 -23.94 57.88
N PHE A 210 -63.12 -23.51 58.80
CA PHE A 210 -63.52 -24.29 59.96
C PHE A 210 -64.97 -24.79 59.88
N ALA A 211 -65.24 -25.93 60.49
CA ALA A 211 -66.59 -26.40 60.82
C ALA A 211 -66.74 -26.48 62.33
N ILE A 212 -67.96 -26.33 62.85
CA ILE A 212 -68.28 -26.62 64.25
C ILE A 212 -69.29 -27.76 64.33
N ASN A 213 -69.02 -28.74 65.17
CA ASN A 213 -69.96 -29.80 65.47
C ASN A 213 -71.12 -29.23 66.27
N SER A 214 -72.32 -29.27 65.71
CA SER A 214 -73.50 -28.66 66.29
C SER A 214 -73.89 -29.24 67.65
N SER A 215 -73.50 -30.47 67.98
CA SER A 215 -73.85 -31.11 69.25
C SER A 215 -72.79 -30.97 70.34
N THR A 216 -71.52 -30.78 69.98
CA THR A 216 -70.41 -30.80 70.94
C THR A 216 -69.69 -29.46 71.08
N GLY A 217 -69.83 -28.54 70.10
CA GLY A 217 -69.06 -27.29 70.06
C GLY A 217 -67.60 -27.49 69.62
N GLU A 218 -67.24 -28.67 69.13
CA GLU A 218 -65.91 -28.96 68.60
C GLU A 218 -65.71 -28.29 67.24
N ILE A 219 -64.69 -27.46 67.13
CA ILE A 219 -64.23 -26.85 65.89
C ILE A 219 -63.22 -27.80 65.22
N THR A 220 -63.41 -28.05 63.93
CA THR A 220 -62.50 -28.85 63.10
C THR A 220 -62.13 -28.10 61.82
N VAL A 221 -60.99 -28.46 61.22
CA VAL A 221 -60.62 -27.99 59.88
C VAL A 221 -61.58 -28.59 58.85
N ASN A 222 -62.26 -27.75 58.09
CA ASN A 222 -63.19 -28.14 57.03
C ASN A 222 -62.52 -28.12 55.65
N ASP A 223 -61.68 -27.11 55.38
CA ASP A 223 -60.90 -27.01 54.15
C ASP A 223 -59.44 -26.61 54.45
N ALA A 224 -58.56 -27.60 54.45
CA ALA A 224 -57.13 -27.44 54.70
C ALA A 224 -56.41 -26.69 53.57
N ASN A 225 -56.98 -26.60 52.36
CA ASN A 225 -56.33 -25.84 51.27
C ASN A 225 -56.47 -24.32 51.45
N GLU A 226 -57.38 -23.90 52.33
CA GLU A 226 -57.65 -22.50 52.66
C GLU A 226 -57.07 -22.14 54.05
N LEU A 227 -56.47 -23.11 54.74
CA LEU A 227 -55.74 -22.92 55.98
C LEU A 227 -54.27 -22.65 55.65
N ASP A 228 -53.96 -21.39 55.38
CA ASP A 228 -52.64 -20.93 54.92
C ASP A 228 -52.26 -19.70 55.75
N TYR A 229 -51.14 -19.79 56.47
CA TYR A 229 -50.62 -18.76 57.37
C TYR A 229 -50.18 -17.52 56.58
N GLU A 230 -49.49 -17.70 55.45
CA GLU A 230 -49.06 -16.62 54.55
C GLU A 230 -50.25 -15.81 54.01
N SER A 231 -51.43 -16.43 53.93
CA SER A 231 -52.69 -15.78 53.59
C SER A 231 -53.41 -15.16 54.80
N ILE A 232 -53.71 -15.94 55.84
CA ILE A 232 -54.46 -15.51 57.04
C ILE A 232 -53.88 -16.16 58.30
N THR A 233 -53.23 -15.35 59.13
CA THR A 233 -52.54 -15.82 60.36
C THR A 233 -53.46 -16.09 61.55
N SER A 234 -54.70 -15.57 61.54
CA SER A 234 -55.67 -15.80 62.62
C SER A 234 -57.11 -15.58 62.17
N TYR A 235 -58.02 -16.36 62.73
CA TYR A 235 -59.47 -16.29 62.48
C TYR A 235 -60.20 -15.89 63.76
N SER A 236 -61.07 -14.88 63.68
CA SER A 236 -61.93 -14.46 64.78
C SER A 236 -63.35 -14.97 64.55
N LEU A 237 -63.63 -16.18 65.00
CA LEU A 237 -64.92 -16.87 64.78
C LEU A 237 -65.96 -16.36 65.76
N SER A 238 -67.08 -15.83 65.25
CA SER A 238 -68.24 -15.52 66.09
C SER A 238 -69.08 -16.77 66.28
N ILE A 239 -69.27 -17.21 67.53
CA ILE A 239 -69.93 -18.48 67.87
C ILE A 239 -71.13 -18.23 68.78
N THR A 240 -72.21 -18.94 68.51
CA THR A 240 -73.42 -18.97 69.33
C THR A 240 -73.72 -20.39 69.79
N VAL A 241 -74.36 -20.51 70.96
CA VAL A 241 -74.87 -21.76 71.52
C VAL A 241 -76.31 -21.59 71.96
N SER A 242 -77.13 -22.63 71.82
CA SER A 242 -78.53 -22.65 72.27
C SER A 242 -78.78 -23.82 73.21
N ASP A 243 -79.53 -23.62 74.29
CA ASP A 243 -80.04 -24.66 75.21
C ASP A 243 -81.34 -25.34 74.69
N GLY A 244 -81.88 -24.86 73.56
CA GLY A 244 -83.11 -25.36 72.94
C GLY A 244 -84.33 -24.44 73.12
N VAL A 245 -84.26 -23.48 74.03
CA VAL A 245 -85.22 -22.38 74.23
C VAL A 245 -84.57 -21.05 73.92
N ASN A 246 -83.42 -20.78 74.54
CA ASN A 246 -82.69 -19.52 74.39
C ASN A 246 -81.46 -19.72 73.48
N THR A 247 -80.86 -18.62 73.01
CA THR A 247 -79.63 -18.61 72.22
C THR A 247 -78.71 -17.52 72.73
N SER A 248 -77.45 -17.85 72.94
CA SER A 248 -76.44 -16.91 73.41
C SER A 248 -76.26 -15.75 72.44
N ALA A 249 -75.75 -14.62 72.93
CA ALA A 249 -75.12 -13.65 72.05
C ALA A 249 -73.92 -14.29 71.33
N GLY A 250 -73.55 -13.76 70.16
CA GLY A 250 -72.35 -14.20 69.46
C GLY A 250 -71.11 -13.76 70.21
N GLU A 251 -70.28 -14.71 70.62
CA GLU A 251 -69.01 -14.47 71.30
C GLU A 251 -67.84 -14.79 70.37
N THR A 252 -66.72 -14.08 70.52
CA THR A 252 -65.56 -14.28 69.64
C THR A 252 -64.64 -15.37 70.20
N VAL A 253 -64.36 -16.37 69.36
CA VAL A 253 -63.36 -17.41 69.58
C VAL A 253 -62.26 -17.23 68.54
N THR A 254 -61.03 -17.06 69.01
CA THR A 254 -59.88 -16.88 68.12
C THR A 254 -59.24 -18.23 67.79
N VAL A 255 -58.92 -18.45 66.52
CA VAL A 255 -58.07 -19.56 66.08
C VAL A 255 -56.82 -18.95 65.45
N ASP A 256 -55.70 -19.06 66.14
CA ASP A 256 -54.39 -18.64 65.62
C ASP A 256 -53.81 -19.76 64.76
N VAL A 257 -53.32 -19.41 63.58
CA VAL A 257 -52.64 -20.35 62.69
C VAL A 257 -51.15 -20.29 63.01
N ASN A 258 -50.51 -21.44 63.20
CA ASN A 258 -49.06 -21.52 63.34
C ASN A 258 -48.41 -21.67 61.96
N ALA A 259 -47.41 -20.85 61.69
CA ALA A 259 -46.59 -20.95 60.49
C ALA A 259 -45.76 -22.24 60.48
N ILE A 260 -45.74 -22.90 59.34
CA ILE A 260 -44.92 -24.04 58.98
C ILE A 260 -44.02 -23.62 57.81
N ASN A 261 -42.83 -24.20 57.71
CA ASN A 261 -41.92 -23.92 56.60
C ASN A 261 -42.27 -24.85 55.43
N ASP A 262 -43.29 -24.47 54.67
CA ASP A 262 -43.84 -25.26 53.56
C ASP A 262 -43.60 -24.63 52.18
N ASN A 263 -43.14 -23.37 52.12
CA ASN A 263 -42.67 -22.75 50.89
C ASN A 263 -41.23 -23.11 50.58
N THR A 264 -40.94 -23.35 49.30
CA THR A 264 -39.56 -23.60 48.85
C THR A 264 -38.89 -22.28 48.48
N PRO A 265 -37.65 -22.02 48.92
CA PRO A 265 -36.96 -20.79 48.61
C PRO A 265 -36.61 -20.73 47.13
N VAL A 266 -36.55 -19.51 46.59
CA VAL A 266 -36.33 -19.24 45.18
C VAL A 266 -35.13 -18.30 45.01
N VAL A 267 -34.09 -18.78 44.34
CA VAL A 267 -32.98 -17.91 43.90
C VAL A 267 -33.52 -16.98 42.81
N THR A 268 -33.25 -15.68 42.93
CA THR A 268 -33.72 -14.70 41.93
C THR A 268 -33.09 -15.01 40.57
N ALA A 269 -33.94 -15.17 39.55
CA ALA A 269 -33.48 -15.57 38.22
C ALA A 269 -32.64 -14.49 37.52
N SER A 270 -31.78 -14.92 36.59
CA SER A 270 -30.98 -14.03 35.72
C SER A 270 -30.10 -13.02 36.45
N GLN A 271 -29.59 -13.39 37.63
CA GLN A 271 -28.62 -12.56 38.34
C GLN A 271 -27.28 -12.53 37.61
N SER A 272 -26.65 -11.35 37.60
CA SER A 272 -25.32 -11.19 37.03
C SER A 272 -24.44 -10.26 37.86
N PHE A 273 -23.15 -10.58 37.91
CA PHE A 273 -22.12 -9.74 38.51
C PHE A 273 -21.07 -9.37 37.48
N SER A 274 -20.27 -8.35 37.79
CA SER A 274 -19.14 -7.93 36.97
C SER A 274 -17.93 -7.70 37.85
N ILE A 275 -16.81 -8.30 37.47
CA ILE A 275 -15.51 -8.15 38.15
C ILE A 275 -14.46 -7.85 37.10
N ALA A 276 -13.43 -7.10 37.47
CA ALA A 276 -12.30 -6.91 36.59
C ALA A 276 -11.45 -8.18 36.50
N GLU A 277 -10.82 -8.41 35.35
CA GLU A 277 -9.73 -9.37 35.30
C GLU A 277 -8.60 -8.95 36.24
N ASN A 278 -7.68 -9.87 36.55
CA ASN A 278 -6.64 -9.65 37.56
C ASN A 278 -7.14 -9.34 38.99
N ILE A 279 -8.44 -9.47 39.26
CA ILE A 279 -8.94 -9.42 40.64
C ILE A 279 -8.18 -10.44 41.50
N ALA A 280 -7.75 -10.01 42.69
CA ALA A 280 -7.00 -10.88 43.58
C ALA A 280 -7.89 -12.01 44.14
N ASN A 281 -7.27 -13.13 44.51
CA ASN A 281 -7.93 -14.14 45.33
C ASN A 281 -8.55 -13.50 46.58
N SER A 282 -9.70 -14.03 47.01
CA SER A 282 -10.58 -13.46 48.02
C SER A 282 -11.26 -12.13 47.64
N GLY A 283 -11.13 -11.69 46.38
CA GLY A 283 -11.88 -10.56 45.84
C GLY A 283 -13.38 -10.83 45.86
N ALA A 284 -14.17 -9.82 46.21
CA ALA A 284 -15.62 -9.92 46.25
C ALA A 284 -16.22 -9.85 44.84
N VAL A 285 -17.14 -10.77 44.53
CA VAL A 285 -17.86 -10.80 43.25
C VAL A 285 -19.26 -10.18 43.40
N GLY A 286 -20.00 -10.63 44.40
CA GLY A 286 -21.37 -10.18 44.67
C GLY A 286 -22.06 -11.10 45.67
N THR A 287 -23.30 -10.77 46.05
CA THR A 287 -24.11 -11.60 46.95
C THR A 287 -25.37 -12.04 46.24
N VAL A 288 -25.62 -13.35 46.22
CA VAL A 288 -26.80 -13.92 45.58
C VAL A 288 -28.06 -13.57 46.35
N LEU A 289 -29.09 -13.15 45.64
CA LEU A 289 -30.40 -12.85 46.18
C LEU A 289 -31.35 -14.04 46.00
N ALA A 290 -32.09 -14.35 47.05
CA ALA A 290 -33.19 -15.30 47.05
C ALA A 290 -34.36 -14.75 47.88
N THR A 291 -35.53 -15.33 47.66
CA THR A 291 -36.76 -15.05 48.42
C THR A 291 -37.34 -16.35 48.97
N ASP A 292 -37.98 -16.27 50.12
CA ASP A 292 -38.75 -17.34 50.71
C ASP A 292 -40.19 -16.85 50.92
N GLY A 293 -41.16 -17.73 50.71
CA GLY A 293 -42.59 -17.42 50.89
C GLY A 293 -42.98 -17.40 52.36
N ASP A 294 -42.30 -18.20 53.19
CA ASP A 294 -42.64 -18.38 54.59
C ASP A 294 -42.31 -17.14 55.42
N ALA A 295 -43.20 -16.79 56.34
CA ALA A 295 -42.96 -15.68 57.23
C ALA A 295 -41.82 -15.94 58.24
N GLY A 296 -40.74 -15.16 58.12
CA GLY A 296 -39.67 -15.14 59.14
C GLY A 296 -38.66 -16.29 59.02
N THR A 297 -38.66 -17.03 57.91
CA THR A 297 -37.59 -17.98 57.57
C THR A 297 -36.30 -17.25 57.20
N SER A 298 -35.17 -17.92 57.43
CA SER A 298 -33.84 -17.45 57.07
C SER A 298 -33.12 -18.53 56.26
N PHE A 299 -32.37 -18.14 55.24
CA PHE A 299 -31.57 -19.08 54.47
C PHE A 299 -30.49 -19.73 55.36
N SER A 300 -30.56 -21.05 55.49
CA SER A 300 -29.66 -21.87 56.31
C SER A 300 -28.36 -22.21 55.59
N SER A 301 -28.40 -22.40 54.26
CA SER A 301 -27.22 -22.76 53.48
C SER A 301 -27.32 -22.40 52.00
N TRP A 302 -26.28 -21.75 51.48
CA TRP A 302 -26.01 -21.58 50.05
C TRP A 302 -25.00 -22.61 49.56
N THR A 303 -25.26 -23.24 48.42
CA THR A 303 -24.41 -24.31 47.88
C THR A 303 -24.17 -24.12 46.38
N GLU A 304 -22.91 -24.22 45.96
CA GLU A 304 -22.51 -24.33 44.56
C GLU A 304 -22.84 -25.73 44.02
N THR A 305 -23.35 -25.78 42.78
CA THR A 305 -23.84 -27.02 42.16
C THR A 305 -23.35 -27.21 40.72
N GLY A 306 -22.60 -26.26 40.17
CA GLY A 306 -21.95 -26.38 38.87
C GLY A 306 -21.73 -25.03 38.18
N GLY A 307 -21.45 -25.11 36.87
CA GLY A 307 -21.12 -23.96 36.04
C GLY A 307 -19.62 -23.90 35.73
N THR A 308 -19.26 -23.09 34.72
CA THR A 308 -17.87 -22.95 34.28
C THR A 308 -16.97 -22.25 35.31
N GLY A 309 -17.57 -21.50 36.25
CA GLY A 309 -16.87 -20.81 37.32
C GLY A 309 -16.70 -21.62 38.62
N ALA A 310 -17.14 -22.88 38.66
CA ALA A 310 -17.18 -23.70 39.88
C ALA A 310 -15.81 -23.83 40.60
N SER A 311 -14.71 -23.90 39.84
CA SER A 311 -13.35 -23.96 40.40
C SER A 311 -12.71 -22.60 40.65
N ILE A 312 -13.35 -21.52 40.21
CA ILE A 312 -12.82 -20.15 40.20
C ILE A 312 -13.43 -19.34 41.34
N PHE A 313 -14.71 -19.59 41.65
CA PHE A 313 -15.45 -18.87 42.68
C PHE A 313 -15.95 -19.80 43.78
N GLU A 314 -16.10 -19.24 44.97
CA GLU A 314 -16.70 -19.91 46.13
C GLU A 314 -17.84 -19.05 46.67
N ILE A 315 -18.94 -19.70 47.06
CA ILE A 315 -20.06 -19.06 47.75
C ILE A 315 -20.01 -19.33 49.24
N ASN A 316 -20.13 -18.28 50.04
CA ASN A 316 -20.25 -18.40 51.47
C ASN A 316 -21.61 -19.01 51.84
N ALA A 317 -21.57 -20.19 52.46
CA ALA A 317 -22.76 -20.95 52.82
C ALA A 317 -23.77 -20.18 53.68
N SER A 318 -23.34 -19.21 54.50
CA SER A 318 -24.24 -18.48 55.40
C SER A 318 -24.78 -17.17 54.83
N SER A 319 -24.08 -16.55 53.88
CA SER A 319 -24.41 -15.20 53.39
C SER A 319 -24.77 -15.13 51.92
N GLY A 320 -24.49 -16.17 51.14
CA GLY A 320 -24.65 -16.14 49.68
C GLY A 320 -23.63 -15.24 48.97
N ALA A 321 -22.61 -14.74 49.68
CA ALA A 321 -21.55 -13.93 49.09
C ALA A 321 -20.59 -14.80 48.27
N ILE A 322 -20.38 -14.43 47.02
CA ILE A 322 -19.44 -15.07 46.10
C ILE A 322 -18.10 -14.33 46.18
N THR A 323 -17.01 -15.09 46.33
CA THR A 323 -15.63 -14.59 46.29
C THR A 323 -14.80 -15.38 45.29
N VAL A 324 -13.72 -14.77 44.81
CA VAL A 324 -12.73 -15.44 43.96
C VAL A 324 -11.86 -16.37 44.79
N THR A 325 -11.76 -17.62 44.39
CA THR A 325 -10.90 -18.64 45.03
C THR A 325 -9.61 -18.85 44.23
N ASP A 326 -9.72 -18.86 42.90
CA ASP A 326 -8.58 -19.00 41.99
C ASP A 326 -8.69 -17.99 40.84
N ASN A 327 -7.90 -16.93 40.92
CA ASN A 327 -7.85 -15.88 39.91
C ASN A 327 -7.04 -16.24 38.66
N SER A 328 -6.33 -17.38 38.63
CA SER A 328 -5.46 -17.75 37.49
C SER A 328 -6.23 -18.03 36.20
N GLY A 329 -7.53 -18.31 36.31
CA GLY A 329 -8.42 -18.43 35.16
C GLY A 329 -9.07 -17.12 34.73
N ILE A 330 -9.03 -16.06 35.56
CA ILE A 330 -9.78 -14.81 35.31
C ILE A 330 -8.94 -13.87 34.45
N ASP A 331 -8.98 -14.13 33.16
CA ASP A 331 -8.29 -13.43 32.08
C ASP A 331 -9.35 -13.15 30.99
N TYR A 332 -9.55 -11.87 30.65
CA TYR A 332 -10.61 -11.43 29.76
C TYR A 332 -10.36 -11.90 28.32
N GLU A 333 -9.11 -11.85 27.86
CA GLU A 333 -8.66 -12.23 26.51
C GLU A 333 -8.97 -13.70 26.20
N THR A 334 -9.01 -14.54 27.24
CA THR A 334 -9.36 -15.96 27.12
C THR A 334 -10.82 -16.23 27.43
N THR A 335 -11.39 -15.65 28.50
CA THR A 335 -12.75 -15.95 28.98
C THR A 335 -13.47 -14.70 29.54
N THR A 336 -14.39 -14.16 28.76
CA THR A 336 -15.12 -12.93 29.13
C THR A 336 -16.27 -13.11 30.12
N SER A 337 -16.70 -14.35 30.39
CA SER A 337 -17.74 -14.62 31.40
C SER A 337 -17.75 -16.06 31.89
N TYR A 338 -18.22 -16.23 33.12
CA TYR A 338 -18.45 -17.53 33.75
C TYR A 338 -19.91 -17.72 34.12
N THR A 339 -20.31 -18.99 34.15
CA THR A 339 -21.57 -19.43 34.74
C THR A 339 -21.30 -20.01 36.12
N TYR A 340 -22.10 -19.65 37.11
CA TYR A 340 -21.98 -20.12 38.49
C TYR A 340 -23.37 -20.52 39.00
N THR A 341 -23.59 -21.81 39.20
CA THR A 341 -24.91 -22.37 39.49
C THR A 341 -25.03 -22.67 40.96
N VAL A 342 -26.06 -22.14 41.61
CA VAL A 342 -26.24 -22.20 43.05
C VAL A 342 -27.63 -22.67 43.45
N THR A 343 -27.73 -23.21 44.65
CA THR A 343 -28.98 -23.50 45.35
C THR A 343 -28.94 -22.85 46.73
N VAL A 344 -30.12 -22.58 47.29
CA VAL A 344 -30.28 -22.10 48.66
C VAL A 344 -31.28 -22.98 49.40
N SER A 345 -31.03 -23.22 50.68
CA SER A 345 -31.94 -23.92 51.58
C SER A 345 -32.32 -23.03 52.75
N ASP A 346 -33.57 -23.09 53.19
CA ASP A 346 -34.08 -22.51 54.44
C ASP A 346 -33.90 -23.44 55.66
N GLY A 347 -33.43 -24.68 55.44
CA GLY A 347 -33.24 -25.71 56.47
C GLY A 347 -34.23 -26.89 56.39
N THR A 348 -35.36 -26.68 55.72
CA THR A 348 -36.39 -27.68 55.42
C THR A 348 -36.44 -27.95 53.91
N ASN A 349 -36.57 -26.91 53.10
CA ASN A 349 -36.66 -26.98 51.66
C ASN A 349 -35.36 -26.51 50.99
N THR A 350 -35.16 -26.88 49.72
CA THR A 350 -34.01 -26.45 48.91
C THR A 350 -34.50 -25.99 47.56
N SER A 351 -34.07 -24.81 47.14
CA SER A 351 -34.41 -24.23 45.85
C SER A 351 -34.02 -25.13 44.68
N THR A 352 -34.65 -24.94 43.53
CA THR A 352 -34.07 -25.38 42.26
C THR A 352 -32.74 -24.67 42.02
N ALA A 353 -31.84 -25.32 41.27
CA ALA A 353 -30.57 -24.73 40.89
C ALA A 353 -30.77 -23.57 39.90
N GLU A 354 -30.16 -22.43 40.17
CA GLU A 354 -30.22 -21.24 39.31
C GLU A 354 -28.81 -20.81 38.89
N THR A 355 -28.64 -20.44 37.62
CA THR A 355 -27.35 -20.06 37.07
C THR A 355 -27.17 -18.54 37.09
N ILE A 356 -26.06 -18.11 37.67
CA ILE A 356 -25.61 -16.72 37.75
C ILE A 356 -24.53 -16.49 36.69
N THR A 357 -24.58 -15.35 36.02
CA THR A 357 -23.52 -14.94 35.07
C THR A 357 -22.52 -14.00 35.75
N ILE A 358 -21.25 -14.34 35.76
CA ILE A 358 -20.18 -13.47 36.24
C ILE A 358 -19.41 -12.98 35.02
N ASN A 359 -19.59 -11.70 34.67
CA ASN A 359 -18.91 -11.07 33.54
C ASN A 359 -17.53 -10.58 33.98
N ILE A 360 -16.53 -10.80 33.14
CA ILE A 360 -15.20 -10.24 33.34
C ILE A 360 -15.14 -8.92 32.58
N THR A 361 -14.61 -7.87 33.21
CA THR A 361 -14.33 -6.59 32.56
C THR A 361 -12.84 -6.48 32.31
N ASP A 362 -12.52 -6.17 31.07
CA ASP A 362 -11.18 -5.94 30.55
C ASP A 362 -10.40 -4.88 31.35
N ILE A 363 -9.11 -5.13 31.60
CA ILE A 363 -8.12 -4.19 32.08
C ILE A 363 -7.00 -4.16 31.04
N ASN A 364 -6.55 -2.97 30.65
CA ASN A 364 -5.37 -2.82 29.79
C ASN A 364 -4.10 -3.33 30.49
N ASP A 365 -3.77 -4.60 30.26
CA ASP A 365 -2.64 -5.32 30.85
C ASP A 365 -1.83 -6.10 29.80
N VAL A 366 -2.33 -6.21 28.56
CA VAL A 366 -1.60 -6.74 27.43
C VAL A 366 -0.71 -5.66 26.83
N THR A 367 0.56 -5.98 26.61
CA THR A 367 1.48 -5.05 25.93
C THR A 367 1.22 -5.07 24.42
N PRO A 368 1.06 -3.91 23.75
CA PRO A 368 0.82 -3.84 22.32
C PRO A 368 2.04 -4.33 21.55
N VAL A 369 1.79 -4.84 20.35
CA VAL A 369 2.81 -5.44 19.48
C VAL A 369 2.76 -4.76 18.12
N VAL A 370 3.86 -4.12 17.73
CA VAL A 370 4.05 -3.67 16.36
C VAL A 370 4.21 -4.90 15.46
N THR A 371 3.48 -4.96 14.35
CA THR A 371 3.53 -6.11 13.44
C THR A 371 4.95 -6.23 12.86
N ALA A 372 5.56 -7.40 13.02
CA ALA A 372 6.94 -7.64 12.57
C ALA A 372 7.06 -7.66 11.03
N SER A 373 8.27 -7.37 10.54
CA SER A 373 8.61 -7.42 9.10
C SER A 373 7.76 -6.53 8.19
N GLN A 374 7.27 -5.41 8.71
CA GLN A 374 6.57 -4.42 7.89
C GLN A 374 7.52 -3.75 6.91
N SER A 375 7.03 -3.49 5.70
CA SER A 375 7.78 -2.74 4.70
C SER A 375 6.88 -1.81 3.89
N PHE A 376 7.47 -0.70 3.47
CA PHE A 376 6.86 0.29 2.59
C PHE A 376 7.75 0.51 1.36
N SER A 377 7.21 1.15 0.34
CA SER A 377 7.97 1.51 -0.86
C SER A 377 7.58 2.90 -1.33
N ILE A 378 8.58 3.73 -1.61
CA ILE A 378 8.42 5.11 -2.07
C ILE A 378 9.38 5.38 -3.23
N ALA A 379 8.97 6.23 -4.16
CA ALA A 379 9.86 6.73 -5.21
C ALA A 379 10.94 7.62 -4.61
N GLU A 380 12.14 7.63 -5.19
CA GLU A 380 13.25 8.43 -4.66
C GLU A 380 12.99 9.94 -4.70
N ASN A 381 12.32 10.41 -5.76
CA ASN A 381 11.97 11.81 -5.96
C ASN A 381 10.73 12.26 -5.15
N ILE A 382 10.30 11.48 -4.16
CA ILE A 382 9.19 11.83 -3.29
C ILE A 382 9.46 13.18 -2.60
N ALA A 383 8.45 14.05 -2.60
CA ALA A 383 8.57 15.34 -1.96
C ALA A 383 8.54 15.22 -0.42
N ASN A 384 9.11 16.21 0.27
CA ASN A 384 8.87 16.40 1.71
C ASN A 384 7.37 16.42 2.01
N SER A 385 7.01 15.87 3.17
CA SER A 385 5.63 15.57 3.58
C SER A 385 4.91 14.52 2.73
N GLY A 386 5.61 13.84 1.82
CA GLY A 386 5.09 12.68 1.11
C GLY A 386 4.78 11.53 2.07
N ALA A 387 3.68 10.83 1.81
CA ALA A 387 3.24 9.69 2.63
C ALA A 387 4.07 8.44 2.30
N VAL A 388 4.58 7.77 3.32
CA VAL A 388 5.33 6.51 3.19
C VAL A 388 4.42 5.31 3.44
N GLY A 389 3.68 5.35 4.56
CA GLY A 389 2.85 4.24 5.00
C GLY A 389 2.26 4.50 6.38
N THR A 390 1.52 3.54 6.93
CA THR A 390 1.02 3.60 8.31
C THR A 390 1.35 2.30 8.99
N VAL A 391 2.04 2.39 10.12
CA VAL A 391 2.50 1.23 10.87
C VAL A 391 1.32 0.53 11.51
N LEU A 392 1.28 -0.79 11.38
CA LEU A 392 0.28 -1.65 11.99
C LEU A 392 0.80 -2.21 13.32
N ALA A 393 -0.05 -2.17 14.32
CA ALA A 393 0.12 -2.84 15.60
C ALA A 393 -1.18 -3.53 16.00
N THR A 394 -1.06 -4.48 16.92
CA THR A 394 -2.17 -5.17 17.56
C THR A 394 -2.06 -5.02 19.06
N ASP A 395 -3.21 -4.91 19.71
CA ASP A 395 -3.35 -4.97 21.15
C ASP A 395 -4.32 -6.11 21.49
N GLY A 396 -4.05 -6.84 22.56
CA GLY A 396 -4.90 -7.95 23.00
C GLY A 396 -6.13 -7.45 23.76
N ASP A 397 -5.99 -6.33 24.47
CA ASP A 397 -7.05 -5.79 25.32
C ASP A 397 -8.26 -5.33 24.49
N ALA A 398 -9.47 -5.43 25.06
CA ALA A 398 -10.68 -5.01 24.38
C ALA A 398 -10.88 -3.49 24.37
N GLY A 399 -10.80 -2.91 23.17
CA GLY A 399 -11.16 -1.51 22.95
C GLY A 399 -10.03 -0.53 23.28
N THR A 400 -8.80 -0.99 23.43
CA THR A 400 -7.60 -0.16 23.47
C THR A 400 -7.38 0.61 22.18
N SER A 401 -6.84 1.81 22.33
CA SER A 401 -6.41 2.66 21.22
C SER A 401 -4.95 3.01 21.40
N PHE A 402 -4.17 2.98 20.32
CA PHE A 402 -2.77 3.38 20.37
C PHE A 402 -2.65 4.88 20.68
N SER A 403 -2.11 5.19 21.85
CA SER A 403 -1.98 6.53 22.41
C SER A 403 -0.78 7.31 21.87
N SER A 404 0.32 6.62 21.55
CA SER A 404 1.56 7.25 21.10
C SER A 404 2.46 6.30 20.30
N TRP A 405 2.71 6.63 19.04
CA TRP A 405 3.76 6.06 18.20
C TRP A 405 5.05 6.89 18.31
N THR A 406 6.19 6.22 18.47
CA THR A 406 7.48 6.90 18.67
C THR A 406 8.56 6.27 17.81
N GLU A 407 9.39 7.10 17.17
CA GLU A 407 10.63 6.68 16.51
C GLU A 407 11.72 6.42 17.55
N THR A 408 12.47 5.33 17.39
CA THR A 408 13.52 4.91 18.33
C THR A 408 14.88 4.67 17.66
N GLY A 409 14.99 4.85 16.36
CA GLY A 409 16.22 4.69 15.58
C GLY A 409 16.01 4.20 14.15
N GLY A 410 17.09 3.64 13.59
CA GLY A 410 17.17 3.20 12.19
C GLY A 410 17.93 4.19 11.31
N THR A 411 18.32 3.76 10.11
CA THR A 411 19.05 4.62 9.16
C THR A 411 18.18 5.73 8.58
N GLY A 412 16.85 5.59 8.63
CA GLY A 412 15.87 6.58 8.17
C GLY A 412 15.42 7.58 9.24
N ALA A 413 15.96 7.53 10.46
CA ALA A 413 15.50 8.35 11.60
C ALA A 413 15.46 9.87 11.32
N SER A 414 16.41 10.39 10.54
CA SER A 414 16.47 11.82 10.16
C SER A 414 15.70 12.15 8.87
N ILE A 415 15.22 11.12 8.16
CA ILE A 415 14.61 11.23 6.83
C ILE A 415 13.08 11.13 6.95
N PHE A 416 12.59 10.32 7.89
CA PHE A 416 11.17 10.09 8.10
C PHE A 416 10.71 10.49 9.50
N GLU A 417 9.45 10.86 9.61
CA GLU A 417 8.77 11.15 10.87
C GLU A 417 7.51 10.31 10.97
N ILE A 418 7.22 9.79 12.17
CA ILE A 418 5.98 9.09 12.49
C ILE A 418 5.02 9.99 13.27
N ASN A 419 3.78 10.06 12.82
CA ASN A 419 2.74 10.77 13.52
C ASN A 419 2.33 9.99 14.80
N ALA A 420 2.55 10.62 15.96
CA ALA A 420 2.33 9.99 17.26
C ALA A 420 0.91 9.43 17.47
N SER A 421 -0.12 10.02 16.87
CA SER A 421 -1.52 9.59 17.07
C SER A 421 -2.02 8.55 16.08
N SER A 422 -1.36 8.40 14.92
CA SER A 422 -1.87 7.57 13.82
C SER A 422 -0.91 6.50 13.34
N GLY A 423 0.37 6.57 13.70
CA GLY A 423 1.39 5.67 13.18
C GLY A 423 1.72 5.92 11.71
N ALA A 424 1.22 6.99 11.11
CA ALA A 424 1.52 7.36 9.73
C ALA A 424 2.95 7.89 9.62
N ILE A 425 3.74 7.34 8.71
CA ILE A 425 5.10 7.76 8.41
C ILE A 425 5.07 8.71 7.21
N THR A 426 5.74 9.84 7.33
CA THR A 426 5.94 10.83 6.26
C THR A 426 7.41 11.16 6.07
N VAL A 427 7.76 11.65 4.88
CA VAL A 427 9.10 12.16 4.59
C VAL A 427 9.29 13.53 5.21
N THR A 428 10.35 13.70 5.99
CA THR A 428 10.73 14.99 6.61
C THR A 428 11.87 15.66 5.84
N ASP A 429 12.82 14.87 5.35
CA ASP A 429 13.95 15.34 4.54
C ASP A 429 14.22 14.37 3.39
N ASN A 430 13.81 14.75 2.18
CA ASN A 430 14.00 13.96 0.97
C ASN A 430 15.40 14.07 0.37
N SER A 431 16.30 14.91 0.89
CA SER A 431 17.63 15.12 0.30
C SER A 431 18.55 13.89 0.37
N GLY A 432 18.25 12.96 1.28
CA GLY A 432 18.94 11.68 1.37
C GLY A 432 18.33 10.57 0.51
N ILE A 433 17.11 10.75 0.00
CA ILE A 433 16.37 9.70 -0.70
C ILE A 433 16.77 9.72 -2.17
N ASP A 434 17.73 8.89 -2.51
CA ASP A 434 18.32 8.72 -3.84
C ASP A 434 18.60 7.22 -3.99
N TYR A 435 18.01 6.58 -4.99
CA TYR A 435 18.06 5.13 -5.20
C TYR A 435 19.49 4.68 -5.54
N GLU A 436 20.18 5.42 -6.41
CA GLU A 436 21.54 5.16 -6.90
C GLU A 436 22.55 5.11 -5.74
N THR A 437 22.27 5.82 -4.65
CA THR A 437 23.09 5.81 -3.43
C THR A 437 22.56 4.89 -2.34
N THR A 438 21.25 4.89 -2.07
CA THR A 438 20.62 4.16 -0.95
C THR A 438 19.26 3.58 -1.33
N THR A 439 19.23 2.27 -1.58
CA THR A 439 18.01 1.58 -2.03
C THR A 439 17.00 1.24 -0.93
N SER A 440 17.38 1.37 0.36
CA SER A 440 16.44 1.14 1.47
C SER A 440 16.90 1.78 2.78
N TYR A 441 15.93 2.08 3.63
CA TYR A 441 16.14 2.55 5.00
C TYR A 441 15.50 1.62 6.02
N THR A 442 16.09 1.57 7.21
CA THR A 442 15.46 1.01 8.39
C THR A 442 14.87 2.13 9.23
N TYR A 443 13.67 1.92 9.76
CA TYR A 443 12.98 2.87 10.64
C TYR A 443 12.40 2.10 11.81
N THR A 444 12.94 2.32 13.01
CA THR A 444 12.53 1.56 14.20
C THR A 444 11.55 2.34 15.04
N VAL A 445 10.45 1.71 15.43
CA VAL A 445 9.35 2.37 16.13
C VAL A 445 8.85 1.56 17.32
N THR A 446 8.21 2.25 18.26
CA THR A 446 7.40 1.67 19.33
C THR A 446 5.98 2.26 19.31
N VAL A 447 5.04 1.55 19.92
CA VAL A 447 3.67 2.03 20.15
C VAL A 447 3.28 1.82 21.61
N SER A 448 2.50 2.74 22.16
CA SER A 448 1.93 2.63 23.51
C SER A 448 0.41 2.74 23.47
N ASP A 449 -0.29 1.90 24.23
CA ASP A 449 -1.74 1.97 24.50
C ASP A 449 -2.10 2.99 25.61
N GLY A 450 -1.10 3.60 26.26
CA GLY A 450 -1.24 4.58 27.34
C GLY A 450 -0.78 4.06 28.71
N ILE A 451 -0.69 2.73 28.89
CA ILE A 451 -0.16 2.05 30.06
C ILE A 451 1.11 1.28 29.69
N ASN A 452 1.04 0.43 28.67
CA ASN A 452 2.15 -0.40 28.22
C ASN A 452 2.84 0.22 26.98
N THR A 453 4.05 -0.24 26.68
CA THR A 453 4.79 0.19 25.49
C THR A 453 5.42 -1.03 24.84
N SER A 454 5.23 -1.16 23.53
CA SER A 454 5.76 -2.27 22.74
C SER A 454 7.28 -2.34 22.80
N ALA A 455 7.84 -3.52 22.51
CA ALA A 455 9.23 -3.60 22.08
C ALA A 455 9.44 -2.78 20.79
N SER A 456 10.68 -2.33 20.55
CA SER A 456 11.02 -1.67 19.28
C SER A 456 11.01 -2.67 18.13
N GLU A 457 10.35 -2.31 17.04
CA GLU A 457 10.26 -3.12 15.82
C GLU A 457 10.85 -2.34 14.63
N THR A 458 11.51 -3.04 13.72
CA THR A 458 12.18 -2.42 12.56
C THR A 458 11.31 -2.51 11.32
N ILE A 459 11.03 -1.36 10.71
CA ILE A 459 10.32 -1.25 9.43
C ILE A 459 11.35 -1.01 8.33
N THR A 460 11.18 -1.69 7.19
CA THR A 460 12.00 -1.45 6.00
C THR A 460 11.27 -0.53 5.02
N ILE A 461 11.86 0.61 4.69
CA ILE A 461 11.34 1.52 3.66
C ILE A 461 12.22 1.34 2.42
N ASN A 462 11.69 0.69 1.40
CA ASN A 462 12.39 0.47 0.13
C ASN A 462 12.24 1.71 -0.75
N ILE A 463 13.32 2.12 -1.38
CA ILE A 463 13.29 3.17 -2.38
C ILE A 463 13.09 2.50 -3.74
N THR A 464 12.21 3.06 -4.57
CA THR A 464 12.02 2.62 -5.95
C THR A 464 12.63 3.64 -6.90
N ASP A 465 13.49 3.14 -7.76
CA ASP A 465 14.16 3.87 -8.84
C ASP A 465 13.17 4.63 -9.74
N VAL A 466 13.51 5.86 -10.06
CA VAL A 466 12.84 6.73 -11.03
C VAL A 466 13.89 7.23 -12.00
N ASN A 467 13.62 7.11 -13.30
CA ASN A 467 14.49 7.67 -14.33
C ASN A 467 14.64 9.19 -14.18
N ASP A 468 15.72 9.58 -13.49
CA ASP A 468 16.09 10.96 -13.17
C ASP A 468 17.58 11.24 -13.44
N VAL A 469 18.36 10.19 -13.75
CA VAL A 469 19.73 10.33 -14.24
C VAL A 469 19.72 10.44 -15.77
N ALA A 470 20.44 11.45 -16.30
CA ALA A 470 20.60 11.57 -17.75
C ALA A 470 21.61 10.53 -18.28
N PRO A 471 21.34 9.89 -19.43
CA PRO A 471 22.25 8.94 -20.03
C PRO A 471 23.54 9.62 -20.45
N ILE A 472 24.61 8.84 -20.49
CA ILE A 472 25.96 9.31 -20.81
C ILE A 472 26.47 8.51 -22.01
N VAL A 473 26.63 9.20 -23.14
CA VAL A 473 27.37 8.64 -24.29
C VAL A 473 28.81 8.42 -23.83
N THR A 474 29.34 7.22 -24.03
CA THR A 474 30.71 6.90 -23.60
C THR A 474 31.70 7.77 -24.38
N ALA A 475 32.59 8.47 -23.67
CA ALA A 475 33.52 9.40 -24.29
C ALA A 475 34.57 8.70 -25.17
N SER A 476 35.10 9.44 -26.15
CA SER A 476 36.25 9.02 -26.98
C SER A 476 36.02 7.73 -27.80
N GLN A 477 34.79 7.52 -28.28
CA GLN A 477 34.50 6.42 -29.20
C GLN A 477 35.02 6.75 -30.60
N THR A 478 35.70 5.78 -31.21
CA THR A 478 36.22 5.89 -32.58
C THR A 478 35.72 4.70 -33.40
N PHE A 479 35.19 5.00 -34.58
CA PHE A 479 34.87 4.04 -35.62
C PHE A 479 35.72 4.30 -36.85
N THR A 480 35.83 3.30 -37.72
CA THR A 480 36.56 3.41 -38.99
C THR A 480 35.68 2.96 -40.12
N ILE A 481 35.74 3.63 -41.27
CA ILE A 481 35.01 3.25 -42.47
C ILE A 481 35.89 3.47 -43.71
N ASP A 482 35.84 2.57 -44.68
CA ASP A 482 36.55 2.74 -45.95
C ASP A 482 35.82 3.80 -46.80
N GLU A 483 36.55 4.63 -47.54
CA GLU A 483 35.93 5.74 -48.29
C GLU A 483 34.97 5.27 -49.40
N ASP A 484 35.23 4.11 -50.00
CA ASP A 484 34.38 3.51 -51.04
C ASP A 484 33.15 2.77 -50.48
N ALA A 485 32.90 2.88 -49.17
CA ALA A 485 31.79 2.22 -48.51
C ALA A 485 30.44 2.68 -49.08
N SER A 486 29.64 1.72 -49.55
CA SER A 486 28.32 1.99 -50.13
C SER A 486 27.32 2.58 -49.12
N ASN A 487 26.28 3.26 -49.61
CA ASN A 487 25.15 3.70 -48.78
C ASN A 487 24.58 2.55 -47.94
N ALA A 488 24.16 2.89 -46.72
CA ALA A 488 23.69 1.99 -45.67
C ALA A 488 24.73 1.02 -45.09
N THR A 489 26.02 1.14 -45.45
CA THR A 489 27.09 0.42 -44.75
C THR A 489 27.12 0.86 -43.29
N SER A 490 27.14 -0.10 -42.36
CA SER A 490 27.21 0.16 -40.92
C SER A 490 28.61 0.59 -40.53
N VAL A 491 28.71 1.74 -39.86
CA VAL A 491 29.96 2.32 -39.34
C VAL A 491 30.23 1.81 -37.92
N GLY A 492 29.16 1.75 -37.11
CA GLY A 492 29.25 1.33 -35.71
C GLY A 492 27.99 1.69 -34.93
N THR A 493 27.86 1.16 -33.71
CA THR A 493 26.77 1.51 -32.79
C THR A 493 27.37 2.21 -31.58
N VAL A 494 26.85 3.40 -31.26
CA VAL A 494 27.35 4.23 -30.16
C VAL A 494 27.02 3.59 -28.81
N LEU A 495 28.02 3.48 -27.94
CA LEU A 495 27.88 3.00 -26.58
C LEU A 495 27.39 4.11 -25.64
N VAL A 496 26.41 3.79 -24.81
CA VAL A 496 25.82 4.65 -23.77
C VAL A 496 25.74 3.88 -22.46
N THR A 497 25.88 4.60 -21.36
CA THR A 497 25.57 4.12 -20.01
C THR A 497 24.47 4.97 -19.40
N ASP A 498 23.61 4.37 -18.60
CA ASP A 498 22.63 5.07 -17.78
C ASP A 498 22.89 4.73 -16.30
N GLY A 499 22.73 5.72 -15.43
CA GLY A 499 22.95 5.58 -14.00
C GLY A 499 21.75 4.96 -13.27
N ASP A 500 20.55 5.13 -13.84
CA ASP A 500 19.33 4.53 -13.30
C ASP A 500 19.46 2.99 -13.25
N ALA A 501 18.97 2.38 -12.18
CA ALA A 501 19.08 0.92 -12.01
C ALA A 501 18.15 0.13 -12.92
N THR A 502 17.01 0.71 -13.28
CA THR A 502 16.13 0.18 -14.32
C THR A 502 16.69 0.56 -15.69
N ALA A 503 16.91 -0.44 -16.55
CA ALA A 503 17.47 -0.19 -17.87
C ALA A 503 16.55 0.72 -18.69
N SER A 504 16.96 1.97 -18.84
CA SER A 504 16.31 2.98 -19.68
C SER A 504 16.15 2.49 -21.11
N VAL A 505 14.98 2.76 -21.69
CA VAL A 505 14.72 2.50 -23.12
C VAL A 505 15.17 3.71 -23.91
N PHE A 506 16.38 3.65 -24.47
CA PHE A 506 16.88 4.71 -25.34
C PHE A 506 16.02 4.80 -26.61
N SER A 507 15.41 5.96 -26.85
CA SER A 507 14.38 6.12 -27.88
C SER A 507 14.67 7.20 -28.91
N SER A 508 15.67 8.06 -28.66
CA SER A 508 15.99 9.18 -29.55
C SER A 508 17.49 9.49 -29.62
N TRP A 509 18.21 8.73 -30.44
CA TRP A 509 19.59 8.99 -30.83
C TRP A 509 19.68 10.02 -31.96
N THR A 510 20.53 11.03 -31.82
CA THR A 510 20.65 12.12 -32.81
C THR A 510 22.10 12.55 -33.01
N ILE A 511 22.50 12.77 -34.27
CA ILE A 511 23.71 13.51 -34.62
C ILE A 511 23.34 15.00 -34.67
N THR A 512 23.90 15.79 -33.77
CA THR A 512 23.56 17.21 -33.58
C THR A 512 24.53 18.15 -34.29
N ALA A 513 25.78 17.72 -34.51
CA ALA A 513 26.80 18.49 -35.24
C ALA A 513 27.91 17.58 -35.80
N GLY A 514 28.81 18.16 -36.61
CA GLY A 514 30.01 17.48 -37.12
C GLY A 514 29.81 16.58 -38.35
N ASN A 515 28.56 16.36 -38.75
CA ASN A 515 28.19 15.56 -39.93
C ASN A 515 28.14 16.43 -41.20
N THR A 516 29.31 16.88 -41.66
CA THR A 516 29.45 17.67 -42.89
C THR A 516 28.81 16.92 -44.07
N ASN A 517 28.08 17.65 -44.92
CA ASN A 517 27.35 17.12 -46.09
C ASN A 517 26.35 15.99 -45.80
N SER A 518 26.03 15.73 -44.53
CA SER A 518 25.15 14.63 -44.12
C SER A 518 25.64 13.25 -44.59
N VAL A 519 26.95 13.04 -44.57
CA VAL A 519 27.62 11.79 -44.99
C VAL A 519 27.14 10.59 -44.19
N PHE A 520 26.84 10.78 -42.90
CA PHE A 520 26.33 9.73 -42.03
C PHE A 520 24.84 9.91 -41.67
N ALA A 521 24.13 8.80 -41.47
CA ALA A 521 22.82 8.76 -40.85
C ALA A 521 22.89 7.96 -39.55
N MET A 522 22.03 8.30 -38.59
CA MET A 522 21.91 7.59 -37.32
C MET A 522 20.51 7.01 -37.18
N ASN A 523 20.44 5.74 -36.77
CA ASN A 523 19.20 5.11 -36.38
C ASN A 523 18.75 5.66 -35.01
N SER A 524 17.61 6.34 -34.99
CA SER A 524 17.11 7.02 -33.80
C SER A 524 16.75 6.10 -32.64
N SER A 525 16.58 4.79 -32.88
CA SER A 525 16.22 3.80 -31.87
C SER A 525 17.38 2.95 -31.37
N THR A 526 18.43 2.77 -32.19
CA THR A 526 19.54 1.86 -31.86
C THR A 526 20.88 2.58 -31.65
N GLY A 527 21.02 3.83 -32.08
CA GLY A 527 22.31 4.54 -32.04
C GLY A 527 23.32 4.06 -33.08
N GLU A 528 22.89 3.24 -34.04
CA GLU A 528 23.72 2.79 -35.15
C GLU A 528 23.97 3.91 -36.16
N ILE A 529 25.22 4.15 -36.49
CA ILE A 529 25.68 5.08 -37.52
C ILE A 529 25.87 4.29 -38.82
N THR A 530 25.36 4.83 -39.92
CA THR A 530 25.45 4.25 -41.27
C THR A 530 25.89 5.31 -42.27
N VAL A 531 26.47 4.89 -43.40
CA VAL A 531 26.74 5.79 -44.52
C VAL A 531 25.42 6.20 -45.17
N ASN A 532 25.16 7.51 -45.24
CA ASN A 532 23.97 8.08 -45.87
C ASN A 532 24.24 8.56 -47.30
N ASP A 533 25.41 9.17 -47.53
CA ASP A 533 25.85 9.59 -48.85
C ASP A 533 27.30 9.20 -49.11
N ALA A 534 27.48 8.07 -49.78
CA ALA A 534 28.76 7.51 -50.18
C ALA A 534 29.48 8.37 -51.22
N ASN A 535 28.81 9.31 -51.91
CA ASN A 535 29.49 10.20 -52.86
C ASN A 535 30.24 11.33 -52.16
N GLU A 536 29.94 11.57 -50.88
CA GLU A 536 30.57 12.59 -50.04
C GLU A 536 31.56 11.96 -49.04
N LEU A 537 31.67 10.63 -49.03
CA LEU A 537 32.65 9.88 -48.25
C LEU A 537 33.91 9.70 -49.10
N ASP A 538 34.84 10.62 -48.95
CA ASP A 538 36.07 10.72 -49.76
C ASP A 538 37.22 11.11 -48.81
N TYR A 539 38.24 10.26 -48.73
CA TYR A 539 39.39 10.42 -47.85
C TYR A 539 40.23 11.64 -48.26
N GLU A 540 40.48 11.83 -49.55
CA GLU A 540 41.22 12.96 -50.10
C GLU A 540 40.55 14.30 -49.77
N SER A 541 39.23 14.29 -49.55
CA SER A 541 38.45 15.45 -49.09
C SER A 541 38.42 15.60 -47.56
N ILE A 542 37.95 14.59 -46.81
CA ILE A 542 37.81 14.61 -45.35
C ILE A 542 38.22 13.27 -44.77
N THR A 543 39.36 13.25 -44.06
CA THR A 543 39.94 12.03 -43.49
C THR A 543 39.29 11.56 -42.18
N SER A 544 38.51 12.42 -41.52
CA SER A 544 37.92 12.13 -40.20
C SER A 544 36.74 13.06 -39.89
N TYR A 545 35.67 12.50 -39.31
CA TYR A 545 34.48 13.21 -38.89
C TYR A 545 34.34 13.15 -37.37
N SER A 546 34.20 14.32 -36.72
CA SER A 546 33.91 14.41 -35.28
C SER A 546 32.43 14.67 -35.06
N LEU A 547 31.64 13.61 -34.96
CA LEU A 547 30.19 13.65 -34.82
C LEU A 547 29.78 13.96 -33.37
N SER A 548 28.98 15.00 -33.17
CA SER A 548 28.44 15.34 -31.85
C SER A 548 27.08 14.66 -31.67
N ILE A 549 26.96 13.78 -30.67
CA ILE A 549 25.84 12.85 -30.54
C ILE A 549 25.14 13.05 -29.20
N THR A 550 23.80 13.03 -29.22
CA THR A 550 22.95 13.00 -28.02
C THR A 550 22.03 11.79 -28.06
N VAL A 551 21.65 11.29 -26.88
CA VAL A 551 20.68 10.20 -26.69
C VAL A 551 19.70 10.56 -25.59
N SER A 552 18.46 10.13 -25.73
CA SER A 552 17.42 10.27 -24.71
C SER A 552 16.84 8.91 -24.33
N ASP A 553 16.68 8.70 -23.04
CA ASP A 553 15.93 7.61 -22.38
C ASP A 553 14.40 7.84 -22.38
N GLY A 554 13.92 8.99 -22.88
CA GLY A 554 12.52 9.38 -22.91
C GLY A 554 12.11 10.44 -21.87
N VAL A 555 12.88 10.61 -20.80
CA VAL A 555 12.71 11.64 -19.77
C VAL A 555 13.86 12.65 -19.85
N ASN A 556 15.10 12.14 -19.82
CA ASN A 556 16.31 12.93 -19.84
C ASN A 556 16.98 12.88 -21.22
N THR A 557 17.94 13.79 -21.46
CA THR A 557 18.75 13.81 -22.68
C THR A 557 20.20 14.02 -22.30
N SER A 558 21.08 13.19 -22.84
CA SER A 558 22.51 13.27 -22.59
C SER A 558 23.08 14.63 -22.99
N ALA A 559 24.18 15.01 -22.35
CA ALA A 559 25.06 16.02 -22.94
C ALA A 559 25.55 15.53 -24.33
N ALA A 560 25.86 16.47 -25.20
CA ALA A 560 26.41 16.16 -26.51
C ALA A 560 27.87 15.69 -26.36
N GLU A 561 28.16 14.47 -26.80
CA GLU A 561 29.49 13.86 -26.73
C GLU A 561 30.05 13.64 -28.13
N THR A 562 31.38 13.67 -28.27
CA THR A 562 32.03 13.51 -29.58
C THR A 562 32.36 12.05 -29.86
N VAL A 563 31.92 11.57 -31.01
CA VAL A 563 32.27 10.28 -31.60
C VAL A 563 33.02 10.53 -32.90
N THR A 564 34.21 9.95 -33.01
CA THR A 564 35.06 10.10 -34.19
C THR A 564 34.80 8.97 -35.18
N VAL A 565 34.66 9.31 -36.46
CA VAL A 565 34.66 8.34 -37.56
C VAL A 565 35.85 8.67 -38.45
N ASP A 566 36.87 7.82 -38.40
CA ASP A 566 38.04 7.93 -39.25
C ASP A 566 37.77 7.24 -40.59
N VAL A 567 38.11 7.92 -41.68
CA VAL A 567 37.98 7.37 -43.03
C VAL A 567 39.29 6.68 -43.38
N ASN A 568 39.23 5.44 -43.86
CA ASN A 568 40.39 4.73 -44.37
C ASN A 568 40.57 5.05 -45.86
N ALA A 569 41.79 5.41 -46.23
CA ALA A 569 42.17 5.64 -47.62
C ALA A 569 42.15 4.31 -48.42
N ILE A 570 41.59 4.37 -49.62
CA ILE A 570 41.56 3.34 -50.64
C ILE A 570 42.28 3.90 -51.87
N ASN A 571 42.97 3.02 -52.61
CA ASN A 571 43.68 3.42 -53.84
C ASN A 571 42.68 3.45 -55.01
N ASP A 572 41.88 4.50 -55.08
CA ASP A 572 40.78 4.66 -56.04
C ASP A 572 41.04 5.74 -57.10
N ASN A 573 42.06 6.58 -56.93
CA ASN A 573 42.52 7.50 -57.95
C ASN A 573 43.44 6.80 -58.97
N THR A 574 43.35 7.24 -60.23
CA THR A 574 44.22 6.72 -61.30
C THR A 574 45.44 7.63 -61.46
N PRO A 575 46.67 7.08 -61.51
CA PRO A 575 47.88 7.88 -61.66
C PRO A 575 47.92 8.55 -63.03
N VAL A 576 48.63 9.66 -63.11
CA VAL A 576 48.73 10.49 -64.32
C VAL A 576 50.19 10.79 -64.61
N VAL A 577 50.68 10.39 -65.79
CA VAL A 577 51.98 10.83 -66.30
C VAL A 577 51.89 12.31 -66.66
N THR A 578 52.85 13.11 -66.17
CA THR A 578 52.86 14.56 -66.43
C THR A 578 53.02 14.82 -67.93
N ALA A 579 52.09 15.58 -68.51
CA ALA A 579 52.06 15.83 -69.94
C ALA A 579 53.24 16.69 -70.44
N SER A 580 53.56 16.57 -71.74
CA SER A 580 54.55 17.41 -72.44
C SER A 580 55.98 17.37 -71.86
N GLN A 581 56.38 16.24 -71.27
CA GLN A 581 57.76 16.06 -70.81
C GLN A 581 58.72 15.90 -71.99
N SER A 582 59.90 16.52 -71.88
CA SER A 582 60.95 16.40 -72.88
C SER A 582 62.33 16.28 -72.25
N PHE A 583 63.18 15.47 -72.86
CA PHE A 583 64.59 15.32 -72.53
C PHE A 583 65.46 15.71 -73.73
N SER A 584 66.73 16.00 -73.47
CA SER A 584 67.72 16.25 -74.52
C SER A 584 68.98 15.45 -74.24
N ILE A 585 69.48 14.76 -75.25
CA ILE A 585 70.72 13.99 -75.21
C ILE A 585 71.57 14.38 -76.41
N ALA A 586 72.89 14.32 -76.24
CA ALA A 586 73.78 14.52 -77.37
C ALA A 586 73.75 13.31 -78.31
N GLU A 587 73.98 13.55 -79.60
CA GLU A 587 74.29 12.44 -80.50
C GLU A 587 75.56 11.71 -80.05
N ASN A 588 75.79 10.50 -80.57
CA ASN A 588 76.90 9.63 -80.13
C ASN A 588 76.89 9.26 -78.63
N ILE A 589 75.80 9.52 -77.90
CA ILE A 589 75.64 9.04 -76.52
C ILE A 589 75.82 7.51 -76.49
N ALA A 590 76.56 7.02 -75.49
CA ALA A 590 76.80 5.59 -75.36
C ALA A 590 75.52 4.83 -74.99
N ASN A 591 75.45 3.55 -75.38
CA ASN A 591 74.47 2.62 -74.80
C ASN A 591 74.55 2.65 -73.27
N SER A 592 73.39 2.51 -72.63
CA SER A 592 73.16 2.73 -71.20
C SER A 592 73.36 4.17 -70.72
N GLY A 593 73.51 5.14 -71.63
CA GLY A 593 73.46 6.57 -71.31
C GLY A 593 72.10 6.96 -70.72
N ALA A 594 72.12 7.81 -69.71
CA ALA A 594 70.89 8.30 -69.07
C ALA A 594 70.22 9.38 -69.92
N VAL A 595 68.91 9.27 -70.12
CA VAL A 595 68.10 10.26 -70.85
C VAL A 595 67.38 11.19 -69.88
N GLY A 596 66.68 10.61 -68.90
CA GLY A 596 65.90 11.34 -67.90
C GLY A 596 64.96 10.42 -67.13
N THR A 597 64.21 10.95 -66.16
CA THR A 597 63.21 10.18 -65.39
C THR A 597 61.84 10.79 -65.59
N VAL A 598 60.88 9.96 -65.98
CA VAL A 598 59.49 10.40 -66.21
C VAL A 598 58.81 10.71 -64.88
N LEU A 599 58.11 11.84 -64.83
CA LEU A 599 57.33 12.28 -63.68
C LEU A 599 55.85 11.89 -63.86
N ALA A 600 55.23 11.46 -62.77
CA ALA A 600 53.80 11.21 -62.64
C ALA A 600 53.29 11.70 -61.28
N THR A 601 51.98 11.84 -61.16
CA THR A 601 51.25 12.18 -59.92
C THR A 601 50.13 11.18 -59.69
N ASP A 602 49.79 10.97 -58.43
CA ASP A 602 48.66 10.17 -57.98
C ASP A 602 47.80 10.99 -57.02
N GLY A 603 46.48 10.82 -57.07
CA GLY A 603 45.54 11.55 -56.22
C GLY A 603 45.45 10.99 -54.80
N ASP A 604 45.72 9.68 -54.66
CA ASP A 604 45.56 8.97 -53.41
C ASP A 604 46.65 9.33 -52.39
N ALA A 605 46.27 9.41 -51.13
CA ALA A 605 47.22 9.68 -50.07
C ALA A 605 48.22 8.52 -49.85
N GLY A 606 49.49 8.76 -50.15
CA GLY A 606 50.59 7.85 -49.81
C GLY A 606 50.78 6.67 -50.77
N THR A 607 50.15 6.70 -51.95
CA THR A 607 50.41 5.73 -53.02
C THR A 607 51.82 5.88 -53.59
N SER A 608 52.35 4.75 -54.09
CA SER A 608 53.66 4.67 -54.74
C SER A 608 53.47 4.02 -56.10
N PHE A 609 54.20 4.49 -57.11
CA PHE A 609 54.14 3.88 -58.44
C PHE A 609 54.76 2.48 -58.41
N SER A 610 53.96 1.47 -58.74
CA SER A 610 54.34 0.06 -58.75
C SER A 610 55.10 -0.33 -60.02
N SER A 611 54.74 0.24 -61.18
CA SER A 611 55.40 -0.08 -62.44
C SER A 611 55.28 1.01 -63.53
N TRP A 612 56.35 1.20 -64.28
CA TRP A 612 56.42 2.00 -65.51
C TRP A 612 56.58 1.08 -66.72
N ALA A 613 55.91 1.41 -67.83
CA ALA A 613 55.98 0.63 -69.06
C ALA A 613 56.05 1.52 -70.30
N GLU A 614 56.82 1.07 -71.29
CA GLU A 614 56.79 1.60 -72.64
C GLU A 614 55.57 1.03 -73.39
N THR A 615 54.95 1.87 -74.21
CA THR A 615 53.73 1.52 -74.97
C THR A 615 53.79 1.95 -76.44
N GLY A 616 54.82 2.68 -76.86
CA GLY A 616 55.08 2.99 -78.26
C GLY A 616 55.96 4.22 -78.49
N GLY A 617 55.95 4.74 -79.71
CA GLY A 617 56.73 5.90 -80.14
C GLY A 617 57.90 5.54 -81.06
N THR A 618 58.47 6.54 -81.74
CA THR A 618 59.58 6.33 -82.68
C THR A 618 60.88 5.92 -81.99
N GLY A 619 61.02 6.18 -80.68
CA GLY A 619 62.16 5.79 -79.86
C GLY A 619 62.01 4.44 -79.15
N ALA A 620 60.92 3.69 -79.37
CA ALA A 620 60.63 2.46 -78.63
C ALA A 620 61.76 1.40 -78.69
N SER A 621 62.46 1.29 -79.82
CA SER A 621 63.60 0.38 -79.98
C SER A 621 64.95 0.97 -79.59
N ILE A 622 64.99 2.27 -79.26
CA ILE A 622 66.20 3.05 -79.01
C ILE A 622 66.38 3.31 -77.52
N PHE A 623 65.29 3.43 -76.78
CA PHE A 623 65.28 3.69 -75.35
C PHE A 623 64.54 2.61 -74.57
N GLU A 624 64.91 2.43 -73.32
CA GLU A 624 64.24 1.57 -72.35
C GLU A 624 63.91 2.38 -71.10
N ILE A 625 62.72 2.14 -70.53
CA ILE A 625 62.31 2.71 -69.24
C ILE A 625 62.43 1.65 -68.13
N ASN A 626 63.03 2.04 -67.02
CA ASN A 626 63.11 1.20 -65.84
C ASN A 626 61.74 1.10 -65.16
N ALA A 627 61.24 -0.13 -65.03
CA ALA A 627 59.90 -0.39 -64.51
C ALA A 627 59.67 0.12 -63.08
N SER A 628 60.68 0.21 -62.21
CA SER A 628 60.47 0.67 -60.83
C SER A 628 60.77 2.15 -60.60
N SER A 629 61.55 2.79 -61.47
CA SER A 629 61.98 4.18 -61.25
C SER A 629 61.51 5.18 -62.30
N GLY A 630 60.97 4.73 -63.44
CA GLY A 630 60.59 5.60 -64.55
C GLY A 630 61.78 6.24 -65.27
N ALA A 631 63.01 5.80 -64.97
CA ALA A 631 64.23 6.30 -65.62
C ALA A 631 64.39 5.72 -67.02
N ILE A 632 64.59 6.58 -68.01
CA ILE A 632 64.84 6.23 -69.41
C ILE A 632 66.35 6.19 -69.66
N THR A 633 66.81 5.11 -70.29
CA THR A 633 68.19 4.94 -70.74
C THR A 633 68.26 4.56 -72.22
N VAL A 634 69.39 4.84 -72.86
CA VAL A 634 69.66 4.42 -74.24
C VAL A 634 69.94 2.93 -74.30
N THR A 635 69.21 2.20 -75.13
CA THR A 635 69.40 0.77 -75.36
C THR A 635 70.19 0.51 -76.65
N ASP A 636 69.92 1.29 -77.69
CA ASP A 636 70.61 1.22 -78.98
C ASP A 636 70.92 2.61 -79.52
N ASN A 637 72.19 3.01 -79.44
CA ASN A 637 72.67 4.29 -79.90
C ASN A 637 72.94 4.37 -81.41
N SER A 638 72.82 3.26 -82.16
CA SER A 638 73.13 3.23 -83.59
C SER A 638 72.20 4.08 -84.45
N GLY A 639 71.02 4.41 -83.94
CA GLY A 639 70.08 5.34 -84.57
C GLY A 639 70.26 6.79 -84.13
N ILE A 640 71.04 7.07 -83.07
CA ILE A 640 71.14 8.40 -82.47
C ILE A 640 72.24 9.21 -83.16
N ASP A 641 71.88 9.77 -84.30
CA ASP A 641 72.68 10.59 -85.20
C ASP A 641 71.83 11.82 -85.56
N TYR A 642 72.34 13.02 -85.29
CA TYR A 642 71.60 14.27 -85.41
C TYR A 642 71.35 14.63 -86.88
N GLU A 643 72.32 14.37 -87.77
CA GLU A 643 72.25 14.63 -89.21
C GLU A 643 71.10 13.86 -89.87
N THR A 644 70.69 12.73 -89.27
CA THR A 644 69.57 11.91 -89.73
C THR A 644 68.28 12.14 -88.93
N THR A 645 68.33 12.19 -87.59
CA THR A 645 67.13 12.25 -86.74
C THR A 645 67.34 13.15 -85.52
N THR A 646 66.70 14.33 -85.54
CA THR A 646 66.86 15.34 -84.49
C THR A 646 66.01 15.10 -83.23
N SER A 647 65.04 14.18 -83.26
CA SER A 647 64.18 13.90 -82.09
C SER A 647 63.42 12.57 -82.21
N TYR A 648 63.14 11.95 -81.05
CA TYR A 648 62.29 10.78 -80.91
C TYR A 648 61.09 11.04 -80.03
N THR A 649 60.04 10.24 -80.25
CA THR A 649 58.88 10.15 -79.36
C THR A 649 58.94 8.83 -78.59
N TYR A 650 58.65 8.87 -77.29
CA TYR A 650 58.69 7.71 -76.41
C TYR A 650 57.45 7.71 -75.51
N THR A 651 56.54 6.77 -75.71
CA THR A 651 55.22 6.76 -75.08
C THR A 651 55.21 5.78 -73.91
N VAL A 652 54.76 6.24 -72.75
CA VAL A 652 54.84 5.48 -71.50
C VAL A 652 53.55 5.54 -70.68
N THR A 653 53.36 4.54 -69.83
CA THR A 653 52.30 4.47 -68.81
C THR A 653 52.92 4.18 -67.44
N VAL A 654 52.22 4.56 -66.37
CA VAL A 654 52.56 4.22 -64.98
C VAL A 654 51.38 3.58 -64.27
N SER A 655 51.63 2.65 -63.36
CA SER A 655 50.64 2.03 -62.48
C SER A 655 51.03 2.21 -61.02
N ASP A 656 50.05 2.43 -60.14
CA ASP A 656 50.17 2.41 -58.67
C ASP A 656 50.01 1.00 -58.07
N GLY A 657 49.61 0.01 -58.89
CA GLY A 657 49.37 -1.39 -58.49
C GLY A 657 47.91 -1.82 -58.55
N THR A 658 46.97 -0.87 -58.49
CA THR A 658 45.53 -1.04 -58.70
C THR A 658 45.11 -0.43 -60.03
N ASN A 659 45.48 0.83 -60.29
CA ASN A 659 45.09 1.57 -61.47
C ASN A 659 46.29 1.73 -62.43
N THR A 660 46.04 2.11 -63.69
CA THR A 660 47.08 2.36 -64.69
C THR A 660 46.74 3.62 -65.48
N SER A 661 47.71 4.52 -65.62
CA SER A 661 47.55 5.80 -66.30
C SER A 661 47.19 5.62 -67.77
N ALA A 662 46.62 6.68 -68.37
CA ALA A 662 46.64 6.82 -69.82
C ALA A 662 48.10 6.89 -70.34
N ALA A 663 48.30 6.50 -71.60
CA ALA A 663 49.59 6.57 -72.26
C ALA A 663 49.94 8.02 -72.62
N GLU A 664 51.14 8.47 -72.26
CA GLU A 664 51.62 9.84 -72.51
C GLU A 664 52.94 9.82 -73.29
N THR A 665 53.09 10.76 -74.24
CA THR A 665 54.25 10.81 -75.13
C THR A 665 55.32 11.78 -74.60
N ILE A 666 56.52 11.26 -74.40
CA ILE A 666 57.74 11.99 -74.05
C ILE A 666 58.53 12.31 -75.31
N THR A 667 59.06 13.53 -75.43
CA THR A 667 59.92 13.92 -76.56
C THR A 667 61.39 13.86 -76.14
N ILE A 668 62.23 13.14 -76.89
CA ILE A 668 63.67 13.07 -76.64
C ILE A 668 64.37 13.76 -77.80
N ASN A 669 64.92 14.95 -77.56
CA ASN A 669 65.63 15.73 -78.55
C ASN A 669 67.10 15.30 -78.63
N ILE A 670 67.64 15.23 -79.84
CA ILE A 670 69.05 14.98 -80.09
C ILE A 670 69.75 16.33 -80.28
N THR A 671 70.90 16.52 -79.65
CA THR A 671 71.75 17.71 -79.85
C THR A 671 73.00 17.33 -80.62
N ASP A 672 73.26 18.09 -81.67
CA ASP A 672 74.42 18.02 -82.57
C ASP A 672 75.77 18.04 -81.82
N ILE A 673 76.71 17.22 -82.26
CA ILE A 673 78.13 17.22 -81.91
C ILE A 673 78.90 17.37 -83.21
N ASN A 674 79.86 18.31 -83.24
CA ASN A 674 80.76 18.42 -84.38
C ASN A 674 81.60 17.13 -84.56
N ASP A 675 81.19 16.28 -85.49
CA ASP A 675 81.83 15.00 -85.80
C ASP A 675 81.97 14.73 -87.32
N VAL A 676 81.36 15.57 -88.17
CA VAL A 676 81.53 15.54 -89.61
C VAL A 676 82.76 16.35 -90.03
N THR A 677 83.56 15.82 -90.97
CA THR A 677 84.76 16.52 -91.47
C THR A 677 84.42 17.52 -92.57
N PRO A 678 84.95 18.77 -92.55
CA PRO A 678 84.70 19.76 -93.58
C PRO A 678 85.35 19.38 -94.92
N VAL A 679 84.78 19.87 -96.03
CA VAL A 679 85.24 19.57 -97.40
C VAL A 679 85.44 20.84 -98.21
N VAL A 680 86.65 21.05 -98.76
CA VAL A 680 86.90 22.12 -99.75
C VAL A 680 86.25 21.77 -101.08
N THR A 681 85.57 22.72 -101.71
CA THR A 681 84.88 22.50 -102.98
C THR A 681 85.89 22.26 -104.11
N ALA A 682 85.79 21.13 -104.82
CA ALA A 682 86.76 20.76 -105.84
C ALA A 682 86.71 21.65 -107.10
N SER A 683 87.83 21.71 -107.84
CA SER A 683 87.95 22.35 -109.17
C SER A 683 87.69 23.86 -109.24
N GLN A 684 88.01 24.59 -108.17
CA GLN A 684 87.91 26.06 -108.16
C GLN A 684 89.04 26.70 -109.00
N SER A 685 88.72 27.74 -109.78
CA SER A 685 89.69 28.51 -110.56
C SER A 685 89.43 30.02 -110.53
N PHE A 686 90.50 30.80 -110.64
CA PHE A 686 90.47 32.27 -110.68
C PHE A 686 91.31 32.80 -111.86
N ASP A 687 90.89 33.91 -112.46
CA ASP A 687 91.60 34.56 -113.56
C ASP A 687 92.13 35.93 -113.12
N ILE A 688 93.40 36.22 -113.36
CA ILE A 688 94.03 37.51 -113.04
C ILE A 688 94.86 38.03 -114.23
N ALA A 689 94.92 39.35 -114.39
CA ALA A 689 95.79 39.97 -115.40
C ALA A 689 97.26 39.88 -115.00
N GLU A 690 98.17 39.76 -115.96
CA GLU A 690 99.60 39.63 -115.65
C GLU A 690 100.19 40.86 -114.94
N ASN A 691 99.65 42.05 -115.24
CA ASN A 691 100.06 43.29 -114.61
C ASN A 691 99.38 43.55 -113.24
N ILE A 692 98.76 42.53 -112.64
CA ILE A 692 98.13 42.65 -111.33
C ILE A 692 99.17 43.12 -110.29
N ALA A 693 98.80 44.11 -109.48
CA ALA A 693 99.68 44.63 -108.45
C ALA A 693 99.80 43.64 -107.28
N ASN A 694 100.91 43.72 -106.53
CA ASN A 694 101.00 43.11 -105.20
C ASN A 694 99.80 43.53 -104.34
N SER A 695 99.31 42.59 -103.53
CA SER A 695 98.06 42.67 -102.78
C SER A 695 96.78 42.72 -103.63
N GLY A 696 96.87 42.45 -104.94
CA GLY A 696 95.71 42.24 -105.81
C GLY A 696 94.90 41.02 -105.36
N ALA A 697 93.57 41.13 -105.41
CA ALA A 697 92.68 40.03 -105.03
C ALA A 697 92.62 38.99 -106.16
N VAL A 698 92.70 37.71 -105.79
CA VAL A 698 92.57 36.58 -106.72
C VAL A 698 91.17 35.97 -106.61
N GLY A 699 90.74 35.61 -105.40
CA GLY A 699 89.46 34.93 -105.17
C GLY A 699 89.28 34.50 -103.72
N THR A 700 88.21 33.75 -103.41
CA THR A 700 87.98 33.15 -102.08
C THR A 700 87.55 31.71 -102.23
N VAL A 701 88.22 30.82 -101.50
CA VAL A 701 87.99 29.38 -101.58
C VAL A 701 86.73 28.99 -100.79
N LEU A 702 85.88 28.14 -101.35
CA LEU A 702 84.64 27.66 -100.75
C LEU A 702 84.77 26.24 -100.15
N ALA A 703 84.09 26.00 -99.03
CA ALA A 703 83.98 24.70 -98.34
C ALA A 703 82.57 24.47 -97.76
N THR A 704 82.25 23.22 -97.42
CA THR A 704 80.99 22.78 -96.79
C THR A 704 81.26 21.85 -95.60
N ASP A 705 80.34 21.81 -94.64
CA ASP A 705 80.38 20.97 -93.44
C ASP A 705 78.98 20.41 -93.15
N GLY A 706 78.89 19.19 -92.59
CA GLY A 706 77.63 18.49 -92.38
C GLY A 706 76.97 18.77 -91.03
N ASP A 707 77.76 19.16 -90.03
CA ASP A 707 77.30 19.44 -88.67
C ASP A 707 76.46 20.73 -88.65
N ALA A 708 75.48 20.81 -87.75
CA ALA A 708 74.63 21.99 -87.64
C ALA A 708 75.35 23.17 -86.95
N GLY A 709 75.67 24.19 -87.75
CA GLY A 709 76.15 25.49 -87.25
C GLY A 709 77.67 25.59 -87.12
N THR A 710 78.41 24.73 -87.80
CA THR A 710 79.88 24.80 -87.90
C THR A 710 80.39 26.01 -88.67
N SER A 711 81.59 26.46 -88.30
CA SER A 711 82.28 27.59 -88.92
C SER A 711 83.73 27.23 -89.23
N PHE A 712 84.21 27.59 -90.42
CA PHE A 712 85.59 27.29 -90.83
C PHE A 712 86.59 28.19 -90.08
N SER A 713 87.45 27.58 -89.27
CA SER A 713 88.35 28.26 -88.33
C SER A 713 89.77 28.48 -88.88
N SER A 714 90.22 27.72 -89.88
CA SER A 714 91.59 27.84 -90.41
C SER A 714 91.74 27.32 -91.85
N TRP A 715 91.93 28.23 -92.80
CA TRP A 715 92.37 27.96 -94.17
C TRP A 715 93.90 27.96 -94.26
N THR A 716 94.49 26.96 -94.91
CA THR A 716 95.95 26.82 -94.96
C THR A 716 96.42 26.49 -96.36
N GLU A 717 97.47 27.17 -96.84
CA GLU A 717 98.21 26.77 -98.04
C GLU A 717 99.06 25.53 -97.75
N THR A 718 99.10 24.60 -98.70
CA THR A 718 99.76 23.30 -98.55
C THR A 718 100.63 22.94 -99.76
N GLY A 719 100.64 23.76 -100.82
CA GLY A 719 101.51 23.59 -101.98
C GLY A 719 100.99 24.25 -103.27
N GLY A 720 101.60 23.89 -104.40
CA GLY A 720 101.26 24.38 -105.74
C GLY A 720 102.35 25.25 -106.36
N THR A 721 102.31 25.46 -107.68
CA THR A 721 103.31 26.30 -108.37
C THR A 721 103.19 27.79 -108.05
N GLY A 722 102.03 28.22 -107.53
CA GLY A 722 101.76 29.58 -107.08
C GLY A 722 102.03 29.83 -105.60
N ALA A 723 102.54 28.85 -104.84
CA ALA A 723 102.71 28.96 -103.38
C ALA A 723 103.57 30.16 -102.94
N SER A 724 104.56 30.56 -103.73
CA SER A 724 105.41 31.74 -103.46
C SER A 724 104.85 33.05 -104.05
N ILE A 725 103.77 32.98 -104.83
CA ILE A 725 103.20 34.09 -105.59
C ILE A 725 101.89 34.58 -104.93
N PHE A 726 101.17 33.68 -104.27
CA PHE A 726 99.89 33.98 -103.63
C PHE A 726 99.91 33.61 -102.14
N GLU A 727 99.07 34.28 -101.37
CA GLU A 727 98.80 33.99 -99.95
C GLU A 727 97.29 33.83 -99.74
N ILE A 728 96.88 32.88 -98.89
CA ILE A 728 95.50 32.69 -98.45
C ILE A 728 95.29 33.20 -97.02
N ASN A 729 94.20 33.93 -96.81
CA ASN A 729 93.80 34.39 -95.49
C ASN A 729 93.22 33.23 -94.65
N ALA A 730 93.82 32.96 -93.50
CA ALA A 730 93.46 31.83 -92.65
C ALA A 730 92.02 31.86 -92.11
N SER A 731 91.38 33.02 -91.97
CA SER A 731 90.01 33.09 -91.44
C SER A 731 88.93 33.24 -92.51
N SER A 732 89.29 33.69 -93.72
CA SER A 732 88.31 33.93 -94.79
C SER A 732 88.45 33.04 -96.02
N GLY A 733 89.59 32.37 -96.20
CA GLY A 733 89.89 31.60 -97.41
C GLY A 733 90.17 32.48 -98.64
N ALA A 734 90.36 33.79 -98.47
CA ALA A 734 90.63 34.72 -99.57
C ALA A 734 92.10 34.65 -100.02
N ILE A 735 92.34 34.50 -101.32
CA ILE A 735 93.65 34.46 -101.95
C ILE A 735 94.02 35.84 -102.50
N THR A 736 95.23 36.31 -102.23
CA THR A 736 95.81 37.57 -102.73
C THR A 736 97.19 37.36 -103.33
N VAL A 737 97.61 38.24 -104.24
CA VAL A 737 98.96 38.27 -104.82
C VAL A 737 99.96 38.80 -103.80
N THR A 738 101.03 38.06 -103.54
CA THR A 738 102.12 38.44 -102.65
C THR A 738 103.31 38.99 -103.43
N ASP A 739 103.65 38.37 -104.56
CA ASP A 739 104.75 38.77 -105.44
C ASP A 739 104.36 38.66 -106.91
N ASN A 740 104.11 39.80 -107.54
CA ASN A 740 103.73 39.92 -108.95
C ASN A 740 104.91 39.87 -109.91
N SER A 741 106.16 39.85 -109.44
CA SER A 741 107.35 39.84 -110.31
C SER A 741 107.49 38.54 -111.12
N GLY A 742 106.85 37.46 -110.65
CA GLY A 742 106.79 36.19 -111.36
C GLY A 742 105.62 36.06 -112.32
N ILE A 743 104.67 37.02 -112.31
CA ILE A 743 103.43 36.96 -113.10
C ILE A 743 103.69 37.69 -114.43
N ASP A 744 103.93 36.90 -115.47
CA ASP A 744 104.20 37.34 -116.84
C ASP A 744 103.60 36.27 -117.75
N TYR A 745 102.65 36.66 -118.61
CA TYR A 745 101.88 35.75 -119.43
C TYR A 745 102.76 35.08 -120.51
N GLU A 746 103.69 35.82 -121.11
CA GLU A 746 104.64 35.33 -122.11
C GLU A 746 105.52 34.20 -121.57
N THR A 747 105.69 34.13 -120.24
CA THR A 747 106.42 33.04 -119.56
C THR A 747 105.52 31.96 -118.95
N THR A 748 104.47 32.34 -118.23
CA THR A 748 103.65 31.42 -117.43
C THR A 748 102.16 31.82 -117.46
N THR A 749 101.35 31.00 -118.11
CA THR A 749 99.92 31.30 -118.32
C THR A 749 99.00 30.87 -117.17
N SER A 750 99.48 30.10 -116.19
CA SER A 750 98.69 29.65 -115.03
C SER A 750 99.53 29.09 -113.89
N TYR A 751 99.01 29.20 -112.66
CA TYR A 751 99.56 28.60 -111.44
C TYR A 751 98.57 27.64 -110.77
N THR A 752 99.10 26.71 -109.99
CA THR A 752 98.30 25.89 -109.06
C THR A 752 98.53 26.35 -107.62
N TYR A 753 97.49 26.31 -106.79
CA TYR A 753 97.52 26.73 -105.40
C TYR A 753 96.68 25.77 -104.55
N THR A 754 97.31 24.96 -103.69
CA THR A 754 96.66 23.86 -102.96
C THR A 754 96.38 24.25 -101.52
N VAL A 755 95.14 24.03 -101.04
CA VAL A 755 94.68 24.50 -99.72
C VAL A 755 93.88 23.45 -98.94
N THR A 756 93.85 23.57 -97.61
CA THR A 756 92.98 22.83 -96.69
C THR A 756 92.15 23.79 -95.82
N VAL A 757 91.06 23.30 -95.22
CA VAL A 757 90.23 24.03 -94.24
C VAL A 757 89.95 23.17 -93.00
N SER A 758 89.89 23.79 -91.82
CA SER A 758 89.42 23.15 -90.58
C SER A 758 88.20 23.88 -90.02
N ASP A 759 87.30 23.15 -89.36
CA ASP A 759 86.11 23.62 -88.63
C ASP A 759 86.37 23.78 -87.10
N GLY A 760 87.58 23.47 -86.64
CA GLY A 760 88.00 23.51 -85.23
C GLY A 760 88.23 22.14 -84.60
N THR A 761 87.63 21.07 -85.15
CA THR A 761 87.77 19.69 -84.66
C THR A 761 88.40 18.79 -85.72
N ASN A 762 87.91 18.90 -86.95
CA ASN A 762 88.28 18.13 -88.11
C ASN A 762 89.02 19.01 -89.14
N THR A 763 89.76 18.40 -90.07
CA THR A 763 90.48 19.13 -91.14
C THR A 763 90.25 18.42 -92.47
N SER A 764 89.91 19.20 -93.51
CA SER A 764 89.63 18.70 -94.85
C SER A 764 90.87 18.05 -95.49
N ALA A 765 90.64 17.23 -96.51
CA ALA A 765 91.68 16.88 -97.48
C ALA A 765 92.17 18.14 -98.23
N ALA A 766 93.39 18.09 -98.76
CA ALA A 766 93.98 19.18 -99.54
C ALA A 766 93.40 19.20 -100.97
N GLU A 767 92.99 20.38 -101.43
CA GLU A 767 92.35 20.57 -102.73
C GLU A 767 93.11 21.63 -103.56
N THR A 768 93.22 21.44 -104.87
CA THR A 768 94.03 22.31 -105.74
C THR A 768 93.16 23.33 -106.48
N ILE A 769 93.52 24.61 -106.34
CA ILE A 769 92.93 25.77 -107.00
C ILE A 769 93.81 26.16 -108.20
N THR A 770 93.19 26.50 -109.33
CA THR A 770 93.94 26.97 -110.53
C THR A 770 93.83 28.48 -110.66
N ILE A 771 94.94 29.18 -110.87
CA ILE A 771 94.97 30.63 -111.06
C ILE A 771 95.52 30.91 -112.46
N ASN A 772 94.67 31.32 -113.40
CA ASN A 772 95.07 31.60 -114.78
C ASN A 772 95.51 33.06 -114.94
N ILE A 773 96.51 33.28 -115.78
CA ILE A 773 97.04 34.61 -116.10
C ILE A 773 96.49 35.05 -117.46
N THR A 774 96.08 36.30 -117.60
CA THR A 774 95.61 36.89 -118.86
C THR A 774 96.56 37.97 -119.38
N ASP A 775 96.90 37.86 -120.67
CA ASP A 775 97.79 38.75 -121.46
C ASP A 775 97.35 40.24 -121.47
N VAL A 776 98.31 41.14 -121.31
CA VAL A 776 98.22 42.60 -121.45
C VAL A 776 99.34 43.12 -122.36
N ASN A 777 98.96 43.71 -123.49
CA ASN A 777 99.88 44.28 -124.49
C ASN A 777 100.94 45.26 -123.92
N ASP A 778 102.16 44.80 -123.66
CA ASP A 778 103.23 45.58 -123.02
C ASP A 778 104.64 45.42 -123.64
N VAL A 779 104.78 44.62 -124.71
CA VAL A 779 106.02 44.44 -125.48
C VAL A 779 106.09 45.44 -126.67
N ALA A 780 107.28 45.98 -126.96
CA ALA A 780 107.45 46.95 -128.06
C ALA A 780 107.81 46.27 -129.40
N PRO A 781 107.29 46.75 -130.54
CA PRO A 781 107.57 46.17 -131.85
C PRO A 781 108.98 46.51 -132.38
N ILE A 782 109.58 45.60 -133.15
CA ILE A 782 110.97 45.68 -133.64
C ILE A 782 111.01 45.57 -135.18
N VAL A 783 111.71 46.49 -135.86
CA VAL A 783 111.98 46.42 -137.31
C VAL A 783 113.04 45.34 -137.60
N THR A 784 112.77 44.47 -138.58
CA THR A 784 113.67 43.37 -138.93
C THR A 784 114.97 43.90 -139.56
N ALA A 785 116.12 43.54 -138.99
CA ALA A 785 117.42 44.10 -139.40
C ALA A 785 117.92 43.62 -140.79
N SER A 786 118.82 44.40 -141.41
CA SER A 786 119.61 44.05 -142.60
C SER A 786 118.85 43.88 -143.93
N GLN A 787 117.71 44.57 -144.09
CA GLN A 787 116.96 44.60 -145.36
C GLN A 787 117.70 45.45 -146.41
N THR A 788 118.00 44.89 -147.60
CA THR A 788 118.62 45.63 -148.72
C THR A 788 117.73 45.64 -149.95
N PHE A 789 117.64 46.80 -150.58
CA PHE A 789 116.85 47.03 -151.80
C PHE A 789 117.75 47.62 -152.91
N THR A 790 117.44 47.33 -154.17
CA THR A 790 118.20 47.82 -155.35
C THR A 790 117.25 48.47 -156.34
N ILE A 791 117.68 49.58 -156.96
CA ILE A 791 116.93 50.30 -157.99
C ILE A 791 117.89 50.69 -159.12
N ASP A 792 117.42 50.66 -160.37
CA ASP A 792 118.19 51.04 -161.55
C ASP A 792 118.42 52.57 -161.60
N GLU A 793 119.58 53.02 -162.10
CA GLU A 793 119.99 54.43 -162.05
C GLU A 793 119.16 55.36 -162.96
N ASP A 794 118.41 54.80 -163.90
CA ASP A 794 117.50 55.47 -164.83
C ASP A 794 116.01 55.26 -164.49
N ALA A 795 115.70 54.70 -163.32
CA ALA A 795 114.33 54.53 -162.85
C ALA A 795 113.58 55.86 -162.76
N SER A 796 112.33 55.89 -163.25
CA SER A 796 111.49 57.07 -163.17
C SER A 796 111.16 57.41 -161.71
N ASN A 797 110.96 58.70 -161.41
CA ASN A 797 110.45 59.12 -160.11
C ASN A 797 109.17 58.33 -159.74
N THR A 798 109.04 57.98 -158.45
CA THR A 798 107.96 57.15 -157.85
C THR A 798 108.03 55.64 -158.12
N THR A 799 109.19 55.11 -158.53
CA THR A 799 109.37 53.67 -158.68
C THR A 799 109.61 53.03 -157.32
N SER A 800 108.80 52.03 -156.93
CA SER A 800 108.96 51.34 -155.65
C SER A 800 110.31 50.61 -155.54
N VAL A 801 110.99 50.84 -154.42
CA VAL A 801 112.29 50.28 -154.03
C VAL A 801 112.08 49.02 -153.18
N GLY A 802 111.05 48.99 -152.33
CA GLY A 802 110.68 47.84 -151.50
C GLY A 802 110.02 48.23 -150.17
N THR A 803 109.52 47.26 -149.40
CA THR A 803 108.79 47.51 -148.12
C THR A 803 109.55 46.92 -146.92
N VAL A 804 109.62 47.68 -145.83
CA VAL A 804 110.32 47.28 -144.59
C VAL A 804 109.42 46.39 -143.70
N LEU A 805 109.96 45.28 -143.18
CA LEU A 805 109.27 44.35 -142.25
C LEU A 805 109.59 44.60 -140.75
N ALA A 806 108.63 44.28 -139.85
CA ALA A 806 108.72 44.34 -138.37
C ALA A 806 107.89 43.22 -137.68
N THR A 807 108.15 42.96 -136.39
CA THR A 807 107.44 41.96 -135.53
C THR A 807 107.14 42.52 -134.12
N ASP A 808 106.10 42.01 -133.44
CA ASP A 808 105.71 42.32 -132.05
C ASP A 808 105.67 41.03 -131.20
N GLY A 809 105.98 41.13 -129.89
CA GLY A 809 106.04 40.01 -128.94
C GLY A 809 104.72 39.75 -128.20
N ASP A 810 103.82 40.73 -128.13
CA ASP A 810 102.48 40.59 -127.53
C ASP A 810 101.62 39.61 -128.35
N ALA A 811 100.77 38.80 -127.72
CA ALA A 811 99.98 37.80 -128.46
C ALA A 811 98.91 38.43 -129.39
N THR A 812 98.67 39.75 -129.31
CA THR A 812 97.58 40.43 -130.03
C THR A 812 97.92 41.68 -130.89
N ALA A 813 99.17 42.19 -130.94
CA ALA A 813 99.53 43.35 -131.79
C ALA A 813 100.15 42.98 -133.15
N THR A 814 99.39 43.11 -134.26
CA THR A 814 99.90 42.86 -135.64
C THR A 814 99.79 44.05 -136.59
N VAL A 815 99.41 45.23 -136.08
CA VAL A 815 99.21 46.44 -136.91
C VAL A 815 100.22 47.52 -136.53
N PHE A 816 101.31 47.62 -137.30
CA PHE A 816 102.31 48.68 -137.14
C PHE A 816 101.79 50.00 -137.73
N SER A 817 101.71 51.05 -136.90
CA SER A 817 100.97 52.27 -137.23
C SER A 817 101.81 53.43 -137.80
N SER A 818 103.14 53.36 -137.78
CA SER A 818 104.03 54.44 -138.25
C SER A 818 105.40 53.94 -138.73
N TRP A 819 105.77 54.27 -139.97
CA TRP A 819 107.08 54.00 -140.58
C TRP A 819 107.78 55.29 -141.03
N THR A 820 109.07 55.45 -140.74
CA THR A 820 109.85 56.65 -141.11
C THR A 820 111.30 56.30 -141.44
N ILE A 821 111.87 56.89 -142.50
CA ILE A 821 113.31 56.81 -142.78
C ILE A 821 114.02 57.79 -141.84
N THR A 822 114.86 57.27 -140.94
CA THR A 822 115.52 58.08 -139.91
C THR A 822 116.91 58.59 -140.33
N ALA A 823 117.57 57.96 -141.31
CA ALA A 823 118.91 58.36 -141.81
C ALA A 823 119.23 57.81 -143.21
N GLY A 824 120.27 58.34 -143.89
CA GLY A 824 120.88 57.76 -145.11
C GLY A 824 120.37 58.24 -146.48
N ASN A 825 119.22 58.92 -146.53
CA ASN A 825 118.57 59.37 -147.78
C ASN A 825 119.14 60.71 -148.32
N THR A 826 120.34 60.67 -148.87
CA THR A 826 121.07 61.88 -149.33
C THR A 826 120.39 62.53 -150.55
N ASN A 827 120.20 63.86 -150.53
CA ASN A 827 119.42 64.62 -151.52
C ASN A 827 117.91 64.29 -151.59
N SER A 828 117.36 63.57 -150.60
CA SER A 828 115.92 63.22 -150.52
C SER A 828 115.42 62.44 -151.75
N VAL A 829 116.24 61.53 -152.26
CA VAL A 829 115.93 60.76 -153.47
C VAL A 829 114.93 59.63 -153.26
N PHE A 830 114.71 59.20 -152.00
CA PHE A 830 113.71 58.19 -151.62
C PHE A 830 112.63 58.74 -150.67
N ALA A 831 111.45 58.15 -150.64
CA ALA A 831 110.38 58.43 -149.65
C ALA A 831 109.82 57.12 -149.08
N ILE A 832 109.44 57.06 -147.80
CA ILE A 832 108.75 55.89 -147.21
C ILE A 832 107.30 56.21 -146.87
N ASN A 833 106.40 55.27 -147.14
CA ASN A 833 105.00 55.36 -146.74
C ASN A 833 104.85 55.04 -145.25
N SER A 834 104.32 55.99 -144.48
CA SER A 834 104.22 55.87 -143.03
C SER A 834 103.25 54.80 -142.53
N SER A 835 102.37 54.29 -143.38
CA SER A 835 101.39 53.26 -143.00
C SER A 835 101.78 51.86 -143.46
N THR A 836 102.56 51.74 -144.54
CA THR A 836 102.91 50.44 -145.13
C THR A 836 104.38 50.09 -145.00
N GLY A 837 105.26 51.07 -144.78
CA GLY A 837 106.71 50.86 -144.77
C GLY A 837 107.36 50.76 -146.16
N GLU A 838 106.63 51.08 -147.24
CA GLU A 838 107.13 51.01 -148.63
C GLU A 838 107.98 52.23 -149.00
N ILE A 839 109.16 52.01 -149.55
CA ILE A 839 110.11 53.00 -150.03
C ILE A 839 109.95 53.19 -151.56
N THR A 840 109.89 54.43 -152.05
CA THR A 840 109.80 54.80 -153.49
C THR A 840 110.78 55.89 -153.89
#